data_AF-A0A1F9TNC3-F1
#
_entry.id   AF-A0A1F9TNC3-F1
#
_cell.length_a   1.000
_cell.length_b   1.000
_cell.length_c   1.000
_cell.angle_alpha   90.00
_cell.angle_beta   90.00
_cell.angle_gamma   90.00
#
_symmetry.space_group_name_H-M   'P 1'
#
loop_
_entity.id
_entity.type
_entity.pdbx_description
1 polymer ?
#
loop_
_entity_poly.entity_id
_entity_poly.type
_entity_poly.pdbx_seq_one_letter_code
_entity_poly.pdbx_strand_id
1 'polypeptide(L)'
;MPDSFPNVNIFEGAPGRFLDALPLFSGLPALALPLRRETAGAAHLHTLADLTEGGRQALAAFSDPALVEPPMLTPGPAEAAELFFRAPLHDLFVFNPQHPQSHYRCVPFKASRLDMSLLAGCMKVSAKGAPADPAAQAAGEFAMGNLHAAHYLYALADARNPASRARFAMGAAMVELGLLQEAYDLLKADWDPEARLLLAVIHRRTGNAPEARQILAGLDQMAPLAERRAIESAWLDLEEGKDDEAQKAFQRLSSAAFEKTEALSGLGAVLAKTAFKAKDKGRAAAAVTALRSALVTPSSASARIFFQLGNIYFRSADPAQAEACYRRSAALAPAVQALANLALTLIKTGKHAEAAAVAAQVALTDLASAKRLAAEFPKEKLAELFPAPAPVQDRSKPVLVRQAPAVPEPAPAAAPAPAPVPVPAPAPAPAPRPDPAPAQAPASGGLDAAGGGFKFINPSAPAADAGGSLLEPARPRDASVSGRAKPTPAPAPAPKPVQFETMHDVMSSPSQLTEDESRKDDFISRAFRLASDLEDELGRKVYFNLDGLGEVERRLRLQFIKARTNPQGNIETVKNCAAFLCYFLQERHKGRLLKMADFDPWGWPMVFEAPGNKVTTYPVQRVWRLLWEETVPEPGWLTKYSQWLADRVKMPPAVCGAAAARGKVMSHPERRSDAQTEHKRMLVLLSSLSETAHIEIGRTGLLKLENAIKSNFRPNIPPTADGWKLLRCYGHLLAAILAKDFKAVWYNVDGDDGGWSMQMPWKTLVFPLGKVYKTASTRDDLGAYYEALLGEKLRYQ
;
A
#
# COMPACT_ATOMS: atom_id res chain seq x y z
N MET A 1 37.24 33.77 31.06
CA MET A 1 36.63 32.46 31.33
C MET A 1 36.21 31.90 29.97
N PRO A 2 36.81 30.82 29.44
CA PRO A 2 36.23 30.18 28.27
C PRO A 2 34.95 29.47 28.74
N ASP A 3 33.81 29.98 28.30
CA ASP A 3 32.52 29.33 28.52
C ASP A 3 32.58 27.93 27.91
N SER A 4 32.64 26.92 28.79
CA SER A 4 32.49 25.51 28.45
C SER A 4 31.07 25.29 27.95
N PHE A 5 30.80 25.68 26.71
CA PHE A 5 29.57 25.27 26.04
C PHE A 5 29.54 23.73 26.04
N PRO A 6 28.46 23.11 26.55
CA PRO A 6 28.33 21.66 26.48
C PRO A 6 28.51 21.22 25.04
N ASN A 7 29.26 20.13 24.80
CA ASN A 7 29.41 19.59 23.46
C ASN A 7 28.04 19.09 22.98
N VAL A 8 27.35 19.94 22.23
CA VAL A 8 26.01 19.69 21.68
C VAL A 8 26.04 18.65 20.56
N ASN A 9 27.21 18.32 20.01
CA ASN A 9 27.37 17.32 18.97
C ASN A 9 27.84 15.97 19.54
N ILE A 10 26.92 15.23 20.15
CA ILE A 10 27.20 13.92 20.74
C ILE A 10 27.70 12.85 19.74
N PHE A 11 27.58 13.11 18.43
CA PHE A 11 28.01 12.20 17.35
C PHE A 11 29.40 12.55 16.80
N GLU A 12 30.09 13.54 17.36
CA GLU A 12 31.46 13.82 16.98
C GLU A 12 32.36 12.64 17.35
N GLY A 13 33.06 12.08 16.34
CA GLY A 13 33.85 10.85 16.51
C GLY A 13 33.01 9.57 16.59
N ALA A 14 31.72 9.62 16.21
CA ALA A 14 30.87 8.44 16.17
C ALA A 14 31.50 7.32 15.32
N PRO A 15 31.34 6.06 15.74
CA PRO A 15 31.88 4.90 15.04
C PRO A 15 31.27 4.77 13.64
N GLY A 16 31.99 4.10 12.74
CA GLY A 16 31.55 3.91 11.36
C GLY A 16 30.30 3.03 11.21
N ARG A 17 29.93 2.24 12.23
CA ARG A 17 28.72 1.41 12.24
C ARG A 17 27.66 2.04 13.15
N PHE A 18 26.42 2.10 12.69
CA PHE A 18 25.32 2.67 13.46
C PHE A 18 25.07 1.94 14.80
N LEU A 19 25.20 0.61 14.81
CA LEU A 19 25.03 -0.22 16.01
C LEU A 19 25.93 0.24 17.17
N ASP A 20 27.16 0.65 16.86
CA ASP A 20 28.15 1.08 17.84
C ASP A 20 27.83 2.48 18.41
N ALA A 21 27.01 3.27 17.70
CA ALA A 21 26.56 4.60 18.12
C ALA A 21 25.28 4.56 18.98
N LEU A 22 24.58 3.42 19.07
CA LEU A 22 23.35 3.28 19.86
C LEU A 22 23.45 3.72 21.33
N PRO A 23 24.55 3.44 22.06
CA PRO A 23 24.68 3.89 23.45
C PRO A 23 24.60 5.41 23.61
N LEU A 24 25.02 6.18 22.59
CA LEU A 24 25.00 7.65 22.62
C LEU A 24 23.57 8.20 22.74
N PHE A 25 22.56 7.47 22.27
CA PHE A 25 21.15 7.86 22.37
C PHE A 25 20.56 7.63 23.76
N SER A 26 21.14 6.74 24.58
CA SER A 26 20.58 6.38 25.89
C SER A 26 20.66 7.53 26.90
N GLY A 27 21.57 8.49 26.68
CA GLY A 27 21.70 9.70 27.51
C GLY A 27 20.78 10.84 27.10
N LEU A 28 20.02 10.71 26.01
CA LEU A 28 19.17 11.78 25.50
C LEU A 28 17.75 11.71 26.07
N PRO A 29 17.25 12.79 26.70
CA PRO A 29 15.88 12.81 27.19
C PRO A 29 14.86 12.89 26.06
N ALA A 30 15.19 13.59 24.97
CA ALA A 30 14.36 13.79 23.80
C ALA A 30 15.22 14.12 22.57
N LEU A 31 14.63 13.97 21.38
CA LEU A 31 15.16 14.49 20.13
C LEU A 31 14.29 15.64 19.66
N ALA A 32 14.88 16.68 19.07
CA ALA A 32 14.10 17.75 18.44
C ALA A 32 13.89 17.45 16.96
N LEU A 33 12.63 17.36 16.56
CA LEU A 33 12.21 17.08 15.18
C LEU A 33 11.59 18.35 14.59
N PRO A 34 12.24 19.03 13.62
CA PRO A 34 11.69 20.23 13.01
C PRO A 34 10.38 19.92 12.28
N LEU A 35 9.40 20.81 12.44
CA LEU A 35 8.10 20.71 11.80
C LEU A 35 7.93 21.79 10.74
N ARG A 36 7.37 21.41 9.58
CA ARG A 36 6.83 22.34 8.59
C ARG A 36 5.31 22.36 8.69
N ARG A 37 4.74 23.55 8.50
CA ARG A 37 3.29 23.74 8.44
C ARG A 37 2.79 23.59 7.00
N GLU A 38 1.66 22.93 6.86
CA GLU A 38 0.99 22.64 5.60
C GLU A 38 -0.51 22.94 5.71
N THR A 39 -1.15 23.22 4.57
CA THR A 39 -2.59 23.48 4.50
C THR A 39 -3.31 22.43 3.66
N ALA A 40 -4.50 22.03 4.10
CA ALA A 40 -5.42 21.18 3.38
C ALA A 40 -6.83 21.81 3.41
N GLY A 41 -7.11 22.72 2.47
CA GLY A 41 -8.28 23.60 2.60
C GLY A 41 -8.16 24.50 3.83
N ALA A 42 -9.14 24.43 4.74
CA ALA A 42 -9.13 25.17 6.01
C ALA A 42 -8.32 24.48 7.13
N ALA A 43 -7.84 23.25 6.91
CA ALA A 43 -7.08 22.52 7.91
C ALA A 43 -5.60 22.91 7.90
N HIS A 44 -5.04 23.20 9.07
CA HIS A 44 -3.61 23.38 9.26
C HIS A 44 -2.99 22.11 9.85
N LEU A 45 -2.08 21.50 9.10
CA LEU A 45 -1.38 20.28 9.47
C LEU A 45 0.10 20.59 9.73
N HIS A 46 0.72 19.81 10.61
CA HIS A 46 2.17 19.83 10.82
C HIS A 46 2.74 18.51 10.29
N THR A 47 3.79 18.62 9.49
CA THR A 47 4.57 17.47 8.98
C THR A 47 6.01 17.63 9.43
N LEU A 48 6.75 16.53 9.54
CA LEU A 48 8.20 16.62 9.71
C LEU A 48 8.81 17.38 8.52
N ALA A 49 9.79 18.24 8.79
CA ALA A 49 10.44 19.02 7.77
C ALA A 49 11.36 18.13 6.91
N ASP A 50 11.10 18.09 5.61
CA ASP A 50 11.95 17.40 4.65
C ASP A 50 13.28 18.16 4.45
N LEU A 51 14.35 17.40 4.27
CA LEU A 51 15.63 17.91 3.77
C LEU A 51 16.14 17.07 2.60
N THR A 52 17.04 17.63 1.82
CA THR A 52 17.71 16.92 0.73
C THR A 52 19.16 16.68 1.11
N GLU A 53 19.57 15.42 1.25
CA GLU A 53 20.94 15.03 1.57
C GLU A 53 21.49 14.16 0.44
N GLY A 54 22.53 14.64 -0.25
CA GLY A 54 23.11 13.92 -1.40
C GLY A 54 22.11 13.61 -2.52
N GLY A 55 21.11 14.49 -2.73
CA GLY A 55 20.06 14.31 -3.74
C GLY A 55 18.94 13.34 -3.34
N ARG A 56 18.93 12.83 -2.10
CA ARG A 56 17.87 11.99 -1.56
C ARG A 56 17.05 12.76 -0.53
N GLN A 57 15.74 12.52 -0.49
CA GLN A 57 14.88 13.05 0.56
C GLN A 57 15.22 12.38 1.89
N ALA A 58 15.29 13.17 2.95
CA ALA A 58 15.61 12.73 4.28
C ALA A 58 14.81 13.52 5.34
N LEU A 59 14.75 12.98 6.55
CA LEU A 59 14.19 13.67 7.72
C LEU A 59 15.30 14.03 8.71
N ALA A 60 15.17 15.19 9.33
CA ALA A 60 16.11 15.69 10.34
C ALA A 60 15.65 15.33 11.75
N ALA A 61 16.60 14.96 12.60
CA ALA A 61 16.46 14.99 14.06
C ALA A 61 17.66 15.71 14.67
N PHE A 62 17.47 16.31 15.84
CA PHE A 62 18.53 16.99 16.56
C PHE A 62 18.64 16.46 17.98
N SER A 63 19.87 16.30 18.47
CA SER A 63 20.15 15.76 19.82
C SER A 63 19.79 16.73 20.94
N ASP A 64 19.65 18.02 20.62
CA ASP A 64 19.30 19.06 21.59
C ASP A 64 18.29 20.05 20.95
N PRO A 65 17.14 20.34 21.60
CA PRO A 65 16.19 21.36 21.15
C PRO A 65 16.78 22.76 20.93
N ALA A 66 17.86 23.12 21.62
CA ALA A 66 18.54 24.40 21.42
C ALA A 66 19.24 24.50 20.04
N LEU A 67 19.34 23.40 19.31
CA LEU A 67 19.91 23.39 17.96
C LEU A 67 18.90 23.81 16.88
N VAL A 68 17.60 23.89 17.19
CA VAL A 68 16.53 24.04 16.18
C VAL A 68 15.55 25.14 16.55
N GLU A 69 15.21 25.99 15.59
CA GLU A 69 14.14 26.96 15.73
C GLU A 69 12.75 26.31 15.70
N PRO A 70 11.83 26.69 16.61
CA PRO A 70 10.46 26.20 16.58
C PRO A 70 9.72 26.61 15.28
N PRO A 71 8.68 25.85 14.86
CA PRO A 71 8.05 24.74 15.58
C PRO A 71 8.81 23.42 15.44
N MET A 72 8.82 22.65 16.53
CA MET A 72 9.44 21.33 16.60
C MET A 72 8.65 20.40 17.52
N LEU A 73 8.75 19.09 17.29
CA LEU A 73 8.31 18.05 18.22
C LEU A 73 9.51 17.58 19.04
N THR A 74 9.34 17.28 20.33
CA THR A 74 10.42 16.77 21.19
C THR A 74 10.13 15.38 21.76
N PRO A 75 9.99 14.33 20.94
CA PRO A 75 9.71 12.99 21.42
C PRO A 75 10.97 12.34 22.01
N GLY A 76 10.78 11.31 22.84
CA GLY A 76 11.90 10.48 23.31
C GLY A 76 12.58 9.74 22.13
N PRO A 77 13.85 9.31 22.26
CA PRO A 77 14.57 8.67 21.16
C PRO A 77 13.86 7.43 20.56
N ALA A 78 13.22 6.62 21.40
CA ALA A 78 12.44 5.45 20.95
C ALA A 78 11.26 5.86 20.05
N GLU A 79 10.50 6.86 20.49
CA GLU A 79 9.32 7.36 19.78
C GLU A 79 9.71 8.07 18.47
N ALA A 80 10.80 8.85 18.49
CA ALA A 80 11.36 9.46 17.29
C ALA A 80 11.77 8.42 16.24
N ALA A 81 12.51 7.39 16.66
CA ALA A 81 12.96 6.32 15.79
C ALA A 81 11.78 5.53 15.19
N GLU A 82 10.76 5.28 15.99
CA GLU A 82 9.51 4.68 15.54
C GLU A 82 8.75 5.56 14.55
N LEU A 83 8.66 6.87 14.79
CA LEU A 83 8.04 7.83 13.89
C LEU A 83 8.76 7.83 12.54
N PHE A 84 10.08 7.91 12.56
CA PHE A 84 10.94 7.84 11.36
C PHE A 84 10.79 6.52 10.62
N PHE A 85 10.79 5.39 11.33
CA PHE A 85 10.61 4.07 10.71
C PHE A 85 9.31 3.97 9.90
N ARG A 86 8.27 4.68 10.33
CA ARG A 86 6.94 4.69 9.70
C ARG A 86 6.80 5.68 8.55
N ALA A 87 7.80 6.52 8.28
CA ALA A 87 7.78 7.46 7.17
C ALA A 87 7.90 6.71 5.83
N PRO A 88 6.81 6.54 5.06
CA PRO A 88 6.81 5.63 3.90
C PRO A 88 7.73 6.12 2.78
N LEU A 89 7.87 7.44 2.63
CA LEU A 89 8.62 8.10 1.54
C LEU A 89 10.11 8.28 1.85
N HIS A 90 10.53 8.08 3.10
CA HIS A 90 11.90 8.37 3.53
C HIS A 90 12.64 7.09 3.91
N ASP A 91 13.83 6.92 3.36
CA ASP A 91 14.74 5.81 3.67
C ASP A 91 16.08 6.28 4.27
N LEU A 92 16.26 7.60 4.39
CA LEU A 92 17.41 8.28 4.97
C LEU A 92 16.97 9.23 6.09
N PHE A 93 17.63 9.13 7.23
CA PHE A 93 17.42 9.97 8.40
C PHE A 93 18.76 10.57 8.79
N VAL A 94 18.78 11.84 9.17
CA VAL A 94 20.02 12.55 9.49
C VAL A 94 19.89 13.22 10.85
N PHE A 95 20.80 12.89 11.75
CA PHE A 95 20.92 13.52 13.06
C PHE A 95 21.89 14.69 12.99
N ASN A 96 21.49 15.81 13.59
CA ASN A 96 22.20 17.09 13.56
C ASN A 96 22.63 17.54 12.14
N PRO A 97 21.74 17.49 11.12
CA PRO A 97 22.08 17.95 9.78
C PRO A 97 22.23 19.48 9.72
N GLN A 98 22.88 19.97 8.66
CA GLN A 98 22.73 21.36 8.28
C GLN A 98 21.29 21.56 7.78
N HIS A 99 20.51 22.37 8.50
CA HIS A 99 19.09 22.58 8.20
C HIS A 99 18.76 24.08 8.25
N PRO A 100 17.78 24.58 7.47
CA PRO A 100 17.39 25.98 7.53
C PRO A 100 16.97 26.47 8.92
N GLN A 101 16.41 25.57 9.74
CA GLN A 101 16.03 25.86 11.13
C GLN A 101 17.17 25.61 12.15
N SER A 102 18.37 25.18 11.72
CA SER A 102 19.45 24.87 12.65
C SER A 102 20.33 26.09 12.97
N HIS A 103 20.70 26.27 14.24
CA HIS A 103 21.57 27.38 14.68
C HIS A 103 23.06 27.10 14.52
N TYR A 104 23.46 25.82 14.54
CA TYR A 104 24.85 25.40 14.60
C TYR A 104 25.18 24.43 13.49
N ARG A 105 26.45 24.45 13.04
CA ARG A 105 26.97 23.44 12.13
C ARG A 105 27.53 22.27 12.94
N CYS A 106 26.85 21.14 12.87
CA CYS A 106 27.31 19.88 13.44
C CYS A 106 27.76 18.93 12.32
N VAL A 107 28.50 17.89 12.70
CA VAL A 107 28.79 16.78 11.79
C VAL A 107 27.54 15.89 11.71
N PRO A 108 26.91 15.73 10.53
CA PRO A 108 25.69 14.96 10.41
C PRO A 108 25.95 13.47 10.62
N PHE A 109 25.09 12.81 11.38
CA PHE A 109 25.11 11.36 11.54
C PHE A 109 23.94 10.74 10.77
N LYS A 110 24.25 9.89 9.78
CA LYS A 110 23.27 9.34 8.85
C LYS A 110 22.80 7.97 9.31
N ALA A 111 21.51 7.70 9.10
CA ALA A 111 20.89 6.45 9.45
C ALA A 111 19.87 6.02 8.39
N SER A 112 19.75 4.72 8.19
CA SER A 112 18.76 4.09 7.32
C SER A 112 17.48 3.72 8.08
N ARG A 113 16.46 3.22 7.38
CA ARG A 113 15.26 2.66 8.01
C ARG A 113 15.58 1.44 8.87
N LEU A 114 16.54 0.61 8.46
CA LEU A 114 17.07 -0.49 9.26
C LEU A 114 17.62 0.01 10.61
N ASP A 115 18.41 1.08 10.55
CA ASP A 115 19.04 1.70 11.73
C ASP A 115 17.98 2.27 12.69
N MET A 116 16.90 2.86 12.17
CA MET A 116 15.77 3.33 13.00
C MET A 116 15.08 2.19 13.74
N SER A 117 14.96 1.01 13.12
CA SER A 117 14.44 -0.17 13.81
C SER A 117 15.37 -0.63 14.94
N LEU A 118 16.69 -0.61 14.72
CA LEU A 118 17.69 -0.93 15.74
C LEU A 118 17.65 0.06 16.89
N LEU A 119 17.55 1.37 16.60
CA LEU A 119 17.44 2.41 17.61
C LEU A 119 16.17 2.25 18.45
N ALA A 120 15.01 2.09 17.82
CA ALA A 120 13.75 1.86 18.51
C ALA A 120 13.82 0.61 19.41
N GLY A 121 14.40 -0.48 18.91
CA GLY A 121 14.58 -1.72 19.66
C GLY A 121 15.53 -1.56 20.85
N CYS A 122 16.68 -0.91 20.65
CA CYS A 122 17.66 -0.65 21.68
C CYS A 122 17.06 0.16 22.84
N MET A 123 16.36 1.26 22.55
CA MET A 123 15.77 2.10 23.58
C MET A 123 14.69 1.37 24.40
N LYS A 124 13.95 0.44 23.79
CA LYS A 124 12.96 -0.39 24.51
C LYS A 124 13.60 -1.46 25.41
N VAL A 125 14.75 -1.99 25.01
CA VAL A 125 15.46 -3.05 25.74
C VAL A 125 16.32 -2.48 26.86
N SER A 126 17.02 -1.36 26.62
CA SER A 126 17.95 -0.75 27.58
C SER A 126 17.32 -0.41 28.93
N ALA A 127 16.00 -0.17 28.98
CA ALA A 127 15.26 -0.01 30.23
C ALA A 127 15.29 -1.24 31.15
N LYS A 128 15.63 -2.44 30.62
CA LYS A 128 15.64 -3.72 31.32
C LYS A 128 17.05 -4.24 31.65
N GLY A 129 18.11 -3.48 31.35
CA GLY A 129 19.51 -3.89 31.52
C GLY A 129 20.04 -4.79 30.38
N ALA A 130 21.35 -5.12 30.44
CA ALA A 130 22.00 -5.90 29.39
C ALA A 130 21.55 -7.38 29.42
N PRO A 131 21.10 -7.94 28.29
CA PRO A 131 20.61 -9.33 28.23
C PRO A 131 21.75 -10.35 28.35
N ALA A 132 21.56 -11.34 29.24
CA ALA A 132 22.45 -12.49 29.36
C ALA A 132 22.40 -13.38 28.09
N ASP A 133 21.19 -13.70 27.62
CA ASP A 133 20.93 -14.40 26.36
C ASP A 133 20.04 -13.55 25.43
N PRO A 134 20.64 -12.76 24.52
CA PRO A 134 19.88 -11.92 23.62
C PRO A 134 18.98 -12.71 22.68
N ALA A 135 19.36 -13.93 22.27
CA ALA A 135 18.58 -14.72 21.31
C ALA A 135 17.28 -15.25 21.93
N ALA A 136 17.35 -15.79 23.16
CA ALA A 136 16.17 -16.23 23.88
C ALA A 136 15.21 -15.07 24.19
N GLN A 137 15.76 -13.91 24.61
CA GLN A 137 14.94 -12.73 24.84
C GLN A 137 14.32 -12.20 23.53
N ALA A 138 15.06 -12.22 22.43
CA ALA A 138 14.55 -11.82 21.12
C ALA A 138 13.36 -12.68 20.69
N ALA A 139 13.41 -13.99 20.93
CA ALA A 139 12.30 -14.91 20.64
C ALA A 139 11.05 -14.56 21.45
N GLY A 140 11.21 -14.21 22.73
CA GLY A 140 10.11 -13.74 23.57
C GLY A 140 9.49 -12.43 23.06
N GLU A 141 10.33 -11.42 22.76
CA GLU A 141 9.86 -10.14 22.21
C GLU A 141 9.20 -10.32 20.82
N PHE A 142 9.71 -11.21 19.98
CA PHE A 142 9.11 -11.54 18.68
C PHE A 142 7.73 -12.18 18.85
N ALA A 143 7.59 -13.14 19.77
CA ALA A 143 6.31 -13.79 20.07
C ALA A 143 5.28 -12.78 20.63
N MET A 144 5.71 -11.77 21.37
CA MET A 144 4.84 -10.68 21.84
C MET A 144 4.49 -9.64 20.78
N GLY A 145 5.12 -9.70 19.60
CA GLY A 145 4.96 -8.70 18.54
C GLY A 145 5.78 -7.42 18.74
N ASN A 146 6.73 -7.41 19.67
CA ASN A 146 7.67 -6.31 19.88
C ASN A 146 8.82 -6.38 18.87
N LEU A 147 8.48 -6.24 17.59
CA LEU A 147 9.36 -6.56 16.46
C LEU A 147 10.67 -5.75 16.45
N HIS A 148 10.65 -4.47 16.83
CA HIS A 148 11.86 -3.64 16.92
C HIS A 148 12.84 -4.16 17.99
N ALA A 149 12.32 -4.52 19.16
CA ALA A 149 13.13 -5.07 20.25
C ALA A 149 13.71 -6.44 19.86
N ALA A 150 12.90 -7.30 19.25
CA ALA A 150 13.35 -8.58 18.70
C ALA A 150 14.46 -8.40 17.66
N HIS A 151 14.29 -7.47 16.71
CA HIS A 151 15.28 -7.17 15.69
C HIS A 151 16.62 -6.73 16.31
N TYR A 152 16.60 -5.78 17.26
CA TYR A 152 17.80 -5.34 17.96
C TYR A 152 18.49 -6.48 18.72
N LEU A 153 17.74 -7.28 19.47
CA LEU A 153 18.28 -8.39 20.26
C LEU A 153 18.86 -9.50 19.38
N TYR A 154 18.23 -9.83 18.24
CA TYR A 154 18.80 -10.76 17.27
C TYR A 154 20.06 -10.20 16.60
N ALA A 155 20.10 -8.91 16.28
CA ALA A 155 21.32 -8.27 15.76
C ALA A 155 22.46 -8.32 16.78
N LEU A 156 22.16 -8.15 18.08
CA LEU A 156 23.13 -8.31 19.16
C LEU A 156 23.60 -9.76 19.31
N ALA A 157 22.69 -10.73 19.19
CA ALA A 157 23.04 -12.16 19.22
C ALA A 157 23.95 -12.55 18.06
N ASP A 158 23.62 -12.10 16.84
CA ASP A 158 24.40 -12.34 15.62
C ASP A 158 25.79 -11.68 15.72
N ALA A 159 25.88 -10.44 16.22
CA ALA A 159 27.15 -9.76 16.45
C ALA A 159 28.04 -10.48 17.48
N ARG A 160 27.45 -11.07 18.54
CA ARG A 160 28.18 -11.87 19.54
C ARG A 160 28.62 -13.23 19.00
N ASN A 161 27.79 -13.86 18.15
CA ASN A 161 28.08 -15.15 17.56
C ASN A 161 27.52 -15.24 16.12
N PRO A 162 28.31 -14.85 15.10
CA PRO A 162 27.88 -14.89 13.70
C PRO A 162 27.59 -16.31 13.16
N ALA A 163 28.07 -17.35 13.85
CA ALA A 163 27.77 -18.74 13.53
C ALA A 163 26.43 -19.21 14.11
N SER A 164 25.75 -18.39 14.93
CA SER A 164 24.44 -18.71 15.46
C SER A 164 23.36 -18.68 14.37
N ARG A 165 22.28 -19.44 14.59
CA ARG A 165 21.08 -19.37 13.73
C ARG A 165 20.25 -18.10 13.93
N ALA A 166 20.72 -17.14 14.77
CA ALA A 166 19.99 -15.92 15.08
C ALA A 166 19.70 -15.07 13.83
N ARG A 167 20.57 -15.12 12.81
CA ARG A 167 20.36 -14.41 11.53
C ARG A 167 19.06 -14.79 10.81
N PHE A 168 18.59 -16.04 10.94
CA PHE A 168 17.34 -16.47 10.32
C PHE A 168 16.13 -15.86 11.03
N ALA A 169 16.13 -15.89 12.36
CA ALA A 169 15.11 -15.26 13.17
C ALA A 169 15.14 -13.71 13.04
N MET A 170 16.33 -13.13 12.87
CA MET A 170 16.52 -11.73 12.49
C MET A 170 15.86 -11.42 11.15
N GLY A 171 16.09 -12.25 10.13
CA GLY A 171 15.45 -12.14 8.82
C GLY A 171 13.92 -12.23 8.93
N ALA A 172 13.38 -13.11 9.77
CA ALA A 172 11.95 -13.19 10.04
C ALA A 172 11.41 -11.90 10.69
N ALA A 173 12.11 -11.34 11.67
CA ALA A 173 11.76 -10.04 12.28
C ALA A 173 11.78 -8.90 11.26
N MET A 174 12.79 -8.86 10.37
CA MET A 174 12.87 -7.88 9.29
C MET A 174 11.70 -8.03 8.30
N VAL A 175 11.32 -9.26 7.95
CA VAL A 175 10.16 -9.53 7.07
C VAL A 175 8.86 -9.02 7.70
N GLU A 176 8.64 -9.24 8.99
CA GLU A 176 7.46 -8.73 9.71
C GLU A 176 7.48 -7.21 9.88
N LEU A 177 8.66 -6.61 10.00
CA LEU A 177 8.84 -5.15 9.99
C LEU A 177 8.67 -4.51 8.61
N GLY A 178 8.59 -5.30 7.54
CA GLY A 178 8.53 -4.80 6.16
C GLY A 178 9.89 -4.36 5.59
N LEU A 179 11.00 -4.69 6.26
CA LEU A 179 12.38 -4.51 5.78
C LEU A 179 12.76 -5.65 4.82
N LEU A 180 11.95 -5.81 3.77
CA LEU A 180 12.04 -6.96 2.86
C LEU A 180 13.36 -7.01 2.11
N GLN A 181 13.93 -5.84 1.77
CA GLN A 181 15.18 -5.78 1.03
C GLN A 181 16.38 -6.13 1.90
N GLU A 182 16.43 -5.61 3.12
CA GLU A 182 17.48 -5.91 4.08
C GLU A 182 17.44 -7.39 4.47
N ALA A 183 16.24 -7.95 4.66
CA ALA A 183 16.05 -9.39 4.85
C ALA A 183 16.52 -10.20 3.64
N TYR A 184 16.23 -9.76 2.42
CA TYR A 184 16.69 -10.43 1.20
C TYR A 184 18.22 -10.40 1.10
N ASP A 185 18.84 -9.25 1.31
CA ASP A 185 20.29 -9.10 1.25
C ASP A 185 21.01 -9.95 2.30
N LEU A 186 20.42 -10.08 3.48
CA LEU A 186 20.89 -10.96 4.55
C LEU A 186 20.83 -12.44 4.16
N LEU A 187 19.78 -12.87 3.46
CA LEU A 187 19.45 -14.30 3.28
C LEU A 187 19.81 -14.86 1.90
N LYS A 188 19.96 -14.03 0.85
CA LYS A 188 20.10 -14.47 -0.55
C LYS A 188 21.30 -15.37 -0.85
N ALA A 189 22.37 -15.28 -0.05
CA ALA A 189 23.57 -16.10 -0.21
C ALA A 189 23.49 -17.44 0.54
N ASP A 190 22.44 -17.64 1.33
CA ASP A 190 22.31 -18.78 2.22
C ASP A 190 21.56 -19.96 1.56
N TRP A 191 22.00 -21.17 1.88
CA TRP A 191 21.39 -22.42 1.42
C TRP A 191 20.62 -23.14 2.53
N ASP A 192 20.60 -22.59 3.74
CA ASP A 192 19.79 -23.13 4.83
C ASP A 192 18.30 -23.16 4.44
N PRO A 193 17.59 -24.28 4.69
CA PRO A 193 16.16 -24.40 4.38
C PRO A 193 15.29 -23.28 4.99
N GLU A 194 15.66 -22.75 6.15
CA GLU A 194 14.93 -21.67 6.81
C GLU A 194 15.14 -20.32 6.11
N ALA A 195 16.36 -20.03 5.66
CA ALA A 195 16.65 -18.85 4.85
C ALA A 195 15.90 -18.91 3.51
N ARG A 196 15.89 -20.09 2.86
CA ARG A 196 15.15 -20.33 1.62
C ARG A 196 13.64 -20.15 1.81
N LEU A 197 13.08 -20.66 2.90
CA LEU A 197 11.67 -20.43 3.24
C LEU A 197 11.38 -18.92 3.38
N LEU A 198 12.21 -18.18 4.10
CA LEU A 198 12.05 -16.72 4.25
C LEU A 198 12.21 -15.97 2.93
N LEU A 199 13.12 -16.39 2.04
CA LEU A 199 13.22 -15.85 0.68
C LEU A 199 11.93 -16.07 -0.12
N ALA A 200 11.29 -17.24 0.00
CA ALA A 200 9.99 -17.47 -0.60
C ALA A 200 8.91 -16.52 -0.05
N VAL A 201 8.91 -16.26 1.26
CA VAL A 201 8.01 -15.26 1.89
C VAL A 201 8.26 -13.87 1.29
N ILE A 202 9.53 -13.47 1.12
CA ILE A 202 9.90 -12.18 0.53
C ILE A 202 9.42 -12.09 -0.93
N HIS A 203 9.67 -13.13 -1.73
CA HIS A 203 9.22 -13.17 -3.12
C HIS A 203 7.69 -13.10 -3.23
N ARG A 204 6.97 -13.80 -2.34
CA ARG A 204 5.50 -13.67 -2.26
C ARG A 204 5.07 -12.24 -1.92
N ARG A 205 5.59 -11.66 -0.82
CA ARG A 205 5.24 -10.30 -0.38
C ARG A 205 5.63 -9.20 -1.39
N THR A 206 6.60 -9.47 -2.27
CA THR A 206 7.00 -8.56 -3.37
C THR A 206 6.24 -8.82 -4.68
N GLY A 207 5.35 -9.81 -4.71
CA GLY A 207 4.50 -10.11 -5.88
C GLY A 207 5.12 -11.06 -6.90
N ASN A 208 6.23 -11.73 -6.59
CA ASN A 208 6.88 -12.73 -7.43
C ASN A 208 6.51 -14.16 -6.99
N ALA A 209 5.23 -14.51 -7.20
CA ALA A 209 4.69 -15.82 -6.90
C ALA A 209 5.44 -16.99 -7.60
N PRO A 210 5.88 -16.89 -8.88
CA PRO A 210 6.59 -17.98 -9.55
C PRO A 210 7.91 -18.35 -8.86
N GLU A 211 8.73 -17.36 -8.50
CA GLU A 211 9.98 -17.60 -7.78
C GLU A 211 9.72 -18.16 -6.38
N ALA A 212 8.71 -17.62 -5.68
CA ALA A 212 8.31 -18.16 -4.37
C ALA A 212 7.90 -19.64 -4.47
N ARG A 213 7.10 -20.03 -5.47
CA ARG A 213 6.75 -21.44 -5.75
C ARG A 213 7.98 -22.29 -6.04
N GLN A 214 8.90 -21.79 -6.87
CA GLN A 214 10.11 -22.50 -7.23
C GLN A 214 10.99 -22.78 -6.00
N ILE A 215 11.19 -21.77 -5.15
CA ILE A 215 11.95 -21.91 -3.90
C ILE A 215 11.24 -22.90 -2.96
N LEU A 216 9.92 -22.77 -2.77
CA LEU A 216 9.14 -23.70 -1.94
C LEU A 216 9.16 -25.13 -2.50
N ALA A 217 9.19 -25.31 -3.82
CA ALA A 217 9.28 -26.63 -4.45
C ALA A 217 10.63 -27.30 -4.18
N GLY A 218 11.72 -26.51 -4.15
CA GLY A 218 13.08 -26.96 -3.86
C GLY A 218 13.37 -27.21 -2.37
N LEU A 219 12.49 -26.80 -1.45
CA LEU A 219 12.58 -27.22 -0.06
C LEU A 219 12.20 -28.70 0.04
N ASP A 220 13.13 -29.56 0.46
CA ASP A 220 12.84 -30.97 0.76
C ASP A 220 11.69 -31.09 1.78
N GLN A 221 11.09 -32.28 1.90
CA GLN A 221 10.13 -32.60 2.96
C GLN A 221 10.83 -32.69 4.34
N MET A 222 11.65 -31.71 4.70
CA MET A 222 12.19 -31.59 6.03
C MET A 222 11.02 -31.37 6.99
N ALA A 223 10.78 -32.37 7.83
CA ALA A 223 9.69 -32.40 8.81
C ALA A 223 9.50 -31.07 9.58
N PRO A 224 10.55 -30.37 10.07
CA PRO A 224 10.35 -29.15 10.87
C PRO A 224 9.83 -27.93 10.09
N LEU A 225 9.96 -27.90 8.75
CA LEU A 225 9.52 -26.77 7.92
C LEU A 225 8.29 -27.08 7.06
N ALA A 226 7.81 -28.33 7.09
CA ALA A 226 6.71 -28.78 6.25
C ALA A 226 5.42 -27.96 6.44
N GLU A 227 5.07 -27.63 7.70
CA GLU A 227 3.89 -26.81 8.00
C GLU A 227 4.04 -25.37 7.51
N ARG A 228 5.16 -24.70 7.81
CA ARG A 228 5.42 -23.31 7.36
C ARG A 228 5.44 -23.22 5.82
N ARG A 229 6.08 -24.17 5.15
CA ARG A 229 6.04 -24.28 3.67
C ARG A 229 4.60 -24.43 3.15
N ALA A 230 3.79 -25.25 3.81
CA ALA A 230 2.39 -25.45 3.42
C ALA A 230 1.54 -24.20 3.64
N ILE A 231 1.78 -23.45 4.72
CA ILE A 231 1.16 -22.14 4.99
C ILE A 231 1.52 -21.14 3.88
N GLU A 232 2.81 -21.02 3.53
CA GLU A 232 3.24 -20.11 2.46
C GLU A 232 2.68 -20.52 1.09
N SER A 233 2.54 -21.82 0.83
CA SER A 233 1.88 -22.31 -0.38
C SER A 233 0.40 -21.94 -0.42
N ALA A 234 -0.31 -22.00 0.72
CA ALA A 234 -1.71 -21.60 0.83
C ALA A 234 -1.89 -20.07 0.66
N TRP A 235 -0.94 -19.26 1.15
CA TRP A 235 -0.92 -17.83 0.88
C TRP A 235 -0.74 -17.53 -0.61
N LEU A 236 0.15 -18.26 -1.32
CA LEU A 236 0.30 -18.14 -2.77
C LEU A 236 -0.98 -18.52 -3.52
N ASP A 237 -1.64 -19.62 -3.13
CA ASP A 237 -2.94 -20.00 -3.71
C ASP A 237 -3.96 -18.85 -3.56
N LEU A 238 -4.03 -18.21 -2.40
CA LEU A 238 -4.94 -17.08 -2.15
C LEU A 238 -4.62 -15.84 -3.01
N GLU A 239 -3.34 -15.51 -3.18
CA GLU A 239 -2.88 -14.38 -3.99
C GLU A 239 -3.10 -14.63 -5.50
N GLU A 240 -2.96 -15.88 -5.95
CA GLU A 240 -3.26 -16.34 -7.32
C GLU A 240 -4.77 -16.52 -7.59
N GLY A 241 -5.63 -16.19 -6.62
CA GLY A 241 -7.09 -16.28 -6.77
C GLY A 241 -7.68 -17.70 -6.68
N LYS A 242 -6.88 -18.69 -6.28
CA LYS A 242 -7.30 -20.07 -5.97
C LYS A 242 -7.91 -20.14 -4.56
N ASP A 243 -8.99 -19.40 -4.38
CA ASP A 243 -9.60 -19.15 -3.07
C ASP A 243 -10.06 -20.46 -2.38
N ASP A 244 -10.59 -21.43 -3.15
CA ASP A 244 -11.09 -22.70 -2.61
C ASP A 244 -9.95 -23.63 -2.13
N GLU A 245 -8.85 -23.70 -2.90
CA GLU A 245 -7.65 -24.44 -2.55
C GLU A 245 -7.00 -23.85 -1.29
N ALA A 246 -6.83 -22.53 -1.27
CA ALA A 246 -6.28 -21.80 -0.12
C ALA A 246 -7.13 -22.04 1.14
N GLN A 247 -8.46 -21.93 1.04
CA GLN A 247 -9.36 -22.17 2.17
C GLN A 247 -9.21 -23.58 2.73
N LYS A 248 -9.24 -24.61 1.87
CA LYS A 248 -9.06 -26.01 2.29
C LYS A 248 -7.70 -26.22 2.95
N ALA A 249 -6.64 -25.63 2.39
CA ALA A 249 -5.29 -25.74 2.91
C ALA A 249 -5.18 -25.09 4.30
N PHE A 250 -5.64 -23.84 4.47
CA PHE A 250 -5.63 -23.16 5.76
C PHE A 250 -6.51 -23.85 6.80
N GLN A 251 -7.68 -24.37 6.42
CA GLN A 251 -8.54 -25.13 7.33
C GLN A 251 -7.82 -26.37 7.86
N ARG A 252 -7.19 -27.16 6.98
CA ARG A 252 -6.38 -28.33 7.37
C ARG A 252 -5.20 -27.93 8.26
N LEU A 253 -4.51 -26.85 7.93
CA LEU A 253 -3.36 -26.38 8.70
C LEU A 253 -3.76 -25.83 10.08
N SER A 254 -4.92 -25.18 10.18
CA SER A 254 -5.42 -24.63 11.45
C SER A 254 -5.85 -25.71 12.47
N SER A 255 -6.07 -26.95 12.01
CA SER A 255 -6.26 -28.11 12.88
C SER A 255 -4.95 -28.73 13.38
N ALA A 256 -3.81 -28.37 12.77
CA ALA A 256 -2.48 -28.74 13.26
C ALA A 256 -2.03 -27.81 14.39
N ALA A 257 -1.05 -28.25 15.18
CA ALA A 257 -0.72 -27.60 16.46
C ALA A 257 0.37 -26.52 16.36
N PHE A 258 1.35 -26.62 15.45
CA PHE A 258 2.59 -25.86 15.55
C PHE A 258 2.47 -24.41 15.05
N GLU A 259 1.77 -24.16 13.94
CA GLU A 259 1.62 -22.82 13.32
C GLU A 259 0.16 -22.37 13.21
N LYS A 260 -0.63 -22.67 14.25
CA LYS A 260 -2.07 -22.47 14.26
C LYS A 260 -2.49 -21.01 14.05
N THR A 261 -1.75 -20.06 14.61
CA THR A 261 -2.09 -18.63 14.53
C THR A 261 -2.02 -18.10 13.09
N GLU A 262 -0.95 -18.41 12.36
CA GLU A 262 -0.79 -17.97 10.97
C GLU A 262 -1.80 -18.67 10.05
N ALA A 263 -2.04 -19.97 10.25
CA ALA A 263 -3.04 -20.71 9.49
C ALA A 263 -4.46 -20.17 9.71
N LEU A 264 -4.82 -19.82 10.95
CA LEU A 264 -6.11 -19.18 11.26
C LEU A 264 -6.21 -17.76 10.70
N SER A 265 -5.10 -17.01 10.67
CA SER A 265 -5.06 -15.70 10.01
C SER A 265 -5.31 -15.82 8.51
N GLY A 266 -4.66 -16.79 7.85
CA GLY A 266 -4.89 -17.11 6.45
C GLY A 266 -6.33 -17.55 6.17
N LEU A 267 -6.89 -18.43 7.01
CA LEU A 267 -8.29 -18.86 6.92
C LEU A 267 -9.25 -17.67 7.05
N GLY A 268 -9.00 -16.77 8.00
CA GLY A 268 -9.76 -15.54 8.17
C GLY A 268 -9.70 -14.64 6.93
N ALA A 269 -8.52 -14.48 6.33
CA ALA A 269 -8.31 -13.65 5.15
C ALA A 269 -9.08 -14.17 3.93
N VAL A 270 -9.02 -15.48 3.64
CA VAL A 270 -9.75 -16.09 2.50
C VAL A 270 -11.27 -16.07 2.71
N LEU A 271 -11.74 -16.35 3.93
CA LEU A 271 -13.16 -16.26 4.26
C LEU A 271 -13.68 -14.82 4.11
N ALA A 272 -12.92 -13.82 4.56
CA ALA A 272 -13.28 -12.42 4.39
C ALA A 272 -13.32 -12.01 2.90
N LYS A 273 -12.30 -12.39 2.12
CA LYS A 273 -12.23 -12.11 0.68
C LYS A 273 -13.45 -12.67 -0.06
N THR A 274 -13.77 -13.96 0.17
CA THR A 274 -14.92 -14.62 -0.46
C THR A 274 -16.26 -14.08 0.05
N ALA A 275 -16.36 -13.74 1.34
CA ALA A 275 -17.54 -13.11 1.92
C ALA A 275 -17.86 -11.77 1.25
N PHE A 276 -16.87 -10.90 1.04
CA PHE A 276 -17.10 -9.61 0.39
C PHE A 276 -17.45 -9.75 -1.09
N LYS A 277 -16.81 -10.69 -1.79
CA LYS A 277 -17.14 -11.00 -3.19
C LYS A 277 -18.59 -11.48 -3.36
N ALA A 278 -19.07 -12.31 -2.43
CA ALA A 278 -20.40 -12.90 -2.47
C ALA A 278 -21.47 -12.14 -1.66
N LYS A 279 -21.10 -11.07 -0.94
CA LYS A 279 -21.93 -10.39 0.07
C LYS A 279 -22.52 -11.34 1.13
N ASP A 280 -21.76 -12.39 1.48
CA ASP A 280 -22.18 -13.44 2.41
C ASP A 280 -21.82 -13.07 3.86
N LYS A 281 -22.84 -12.68 4.64
CA LYS A 281 -22.67 -12.32 6.06
C LYS A 281 -22.23 -13.50 6.93
N GLY A 282 -22.64 -14.72 6.60
CA GLY A 282 -22.27 -15.92 7.34
C GLY A 282 -20.79 -16.23 7.21
N ARG A 283 -20.24 -16.13 6.00
CA ARG A 283 -18.80 -16.25 5.77
C ARG A 283 -18.00 -15.13 6.44
N ALA A 284 -18.52 -13.91 6.49
CA ALA A 284 -17.87 -12.81 7.22
C ALA A 284 -17.78 -13.12 8.73
N ALA A 285 -18.84 -13.67 9.34
CA ALA A 285 -18.83 -14.10 10.74
C ALA A 285 -17.86 -15.26 11.00
N ALA A 286 -17.75 -16.21 10.06
CA ALA A 286 -16.75 -17.27 10.12
C ALA A 286 -15.31 -16.72 10.05
N ALA A 287 -15.06 -15.72 9.19
CA ALA A 287 -13.78 -15.03 9.11
C ALA A 287 -13.39 -14.38 10.45
N VAL A 288 -14.34 -13.66 11.07
CA VAL A 288 -14.15 -13.06 12.40
C VAL A 288 -13.81 -14.11 13.45
N THR A 289 -14.50 -15.25 13.43
CA THR A 289 -14.28 -16.35 14.38
C THR A 289 -12.88 -16.95 14.24
N ALA A 290 -12.42 -17.18 13.00
CA ALA A 290 -11.08 -17.67 12.72
C ALA A 290 -10.00 -16.67 13.22
N LEU A 291 -10.15 -15.37 12.92
CA LEU A 291 -9.20 -14.34 13.36
C LEU A 291 -9.18 -14.13 14.87
N ARG A 292 -10.34 -14.17 15.54
CA ARG A 292 -10.40 -14.13 17.01
C ARG A 292 -9.71 -15.36 17.63
N SER A 293 -9.86 -16.52 17.00
CA SER A 293 -9.17 -17.75 17.43
C SER A 293 -7.65 -17.64 17.26
N ALA A 294 -7.18 -16.95 16.22
CA ALA A 294 -5.76 -16.69 15.99
C ALA A 294 -5.14 -15.81 17.09
N LEU A 295 -5.93 -14.92 17.69
CA LEU A 295 -5.51 -14.00 18.77
C LEU A 295 -5.50 -14.62 20.16
N VAL A 296 -5.89 -15.90 20.32
CA VAL A 296 -5.83 -16.58 21.62
C VAL A 296 -4.40 -16.65 22.15
N THR A 297 -3.43 -16.81 21.25
CA THR A 297 -2.01 -16.81 21.58
C THR A 297 -1.38 -15.53 21.01
N PRO A 298 -0.70 -14.70 21.83
CA PRO A 298 0.09 -13.59 21.34
C PRO A 298 1.09 -14.05 20.27
N SER A 299 1.20 -13.26 19.20
CA SER A 299 2.11 -13.54 18.08
C SER A 299 2.60 -12.25 17.43
N SER A 300 3.67 -12.34 16.64
CA SER A 300 4.13 -11.27 15.74
C SER A 300 3.04 -10.82 14.75
N ALA A 301 2.11 -11.70 14.38
CA ALA A 301 1.00 -11.40 13.48
C ALA A 301 -0.16 -10.63 14.14
N SER A 302 -0.16 -10.45 15.47
CA SER A 302 -1.33 -9.91 16.21
C SER A 302 -1.79 -8.55 15.70
N ALA A 303 -0.85 -7.63 15.42
CA ALA A 303 -1.18 -6.30 14.91
C ALA A 303 -1.91 -6.37 13.56
N ARG A 304 -1.46 -7.26 12.66
CA ARG A 304 -2.08 -7.52 11.35
C ARG A 304 -3.44 -8.19 11.48
N ILE A 305 -3.60 -9.13 12.42
CA ILE A 305 -4.88 -9.81 12.67
C ILE A 305 -5.92 -8.80 13.20
N PHE A 306 -5.55 -7.92 14.14
CA PHE A 306 -6.44 -6.84 14.58
C PHE A 306 -6.80 -5.89 13.43
N PHE A 307 -5.85 -5.55 12.56
CA PHE A 307 -6.13 -4.74 11.38
C PHE A 307 -7.15 -5.42 10.44
N GLN A 308 -6.98 -6.71 10.16
CA GLN A 308 -7.92 -7.51 9.35
C GLN A 308 -9.32 -7.56 9.97
N LEU A 309 -9.42 -7.79 11.28
CA LEU A 309 -10.69 -7.73 12.01
C LEU A 309 -11.34 -6.36 11.89
N GLY A 310 -10.56 -5.29 12.06
CA GLY A 310 -11.04 -3.91 11.90
C GLY A 310 -11.65 -3.66 10.52
N ASN A 311 -10.98 -4.13 9.46
CA ASN A 311 -11.48 -4.02 8.08
C ASN A 311 -12.80 -4.79 7.90
N ILE A 312 -12.94 -5.97 8.53
CA ILE A 312 -14.16 -6.75 8.44
C ILE A 312 -15.31 -6.04 9.14
N TYR A 313 -15.14 -5.62 10.39
CA TYR A 313 -16.18 -4.90 11.14
C TYR A 313 -16.58 -3.59 10.47
N PHE A 314 -15.62 -2.84 9.93
CA PHE A 314 -15.90 -1.59 9.23
C PHE A 314 -16.78 -1.81 8.00
N ARG A 315 -16.51 -2.86 7.20
CA ARG A 315 -17.32 -3.22 6.03
C ARG A 315 -18.67 -3.84 6.40
N SER A 316 -18.74 -4.51 7.54
CA SER A 316 -19.97 -5.06 8.12
C SER A 316 -20.83 -4.01 8.84
N ALA A 317 -20.47 -2.73 8.78
CA ALA A 317 -21.16 -1.61 9.43
C ALA A 317 -21.22 -1.72 10.97
N ASP A 318 -20.19 -2.29 11.59
CA ASP A 318 -19.96 -2.27 13.04
C ASP A 318 -18.74 -1.39 13.37
N PRO A 319 -18.89 -0.06 13.37
CA PRO A 319 -17.77 0.84 13.54
C PRO A 319 -17.19 0.80 14.97
N ALA A 320 -17.95 0.37 15.97
CA ALA A 320 -17.47 0.28 17.35
C ALA A 320 -16.44 -0.84 17.51
N GLN A 321 -16.72 -2.03 16.97
CA GLN A 321 -15.75 -3.12 16.94
C GLN A 321 -14.57 -2.81 16.02
N ALA A 322 -14.82 -2.13 14.89
CA ALA A 322 -13.75 -1.69 14.00
C ALA A 322 -12.76 -0.75 14.71
N GLU A 323 -13.27 0.27 15.41
CA GLU A 323 -12.50 1.23 16.19
C GLU A 323 -11.63 0.51 17.25
N ALA A 324 -12.23 -0.41 18.02
CA ALA A 324 -11.50 -1.18 19.03
C ALA A 324 -10.35 -2.01 18.42
N CYS A 325 -10.60 -2.64 17.27
CA CYS A 325 -9.60 -3.42 16.56
C CYS A 325 -8.47 -2.55 16.01
N TYR A 326 -8.79 -1.41 15.36
CA TYR A 326 -7.77 -0.51 14.85
C TYR A 326 -6.93 0.14 15.95
N ARG A 327 -7.52 0.49 17.10
CA ARG A 327 -6.74 0.98 18.26
C ARG A 327 -5.74 -0.07 18.74
N ARG A 328 -6.15 -1.34 18.84
CA ARG A 328 -5.23 -2.43 19.23
C ARG A 328 -4.14 -2.68 18.19
N SER A 329 -4.50 -2.65 16.91
CA SER A 329 -3.53 -2.75 15.82
C SER A 329 -2.50 -1.62 15.92
N ALA A 330 -2.96 -0.37 16.07
CA ALA A 330 -2.09 0.78 16.19
C ALA A 330 -1.26 0.79 17.48
N ALA A 331 -1.76 0.26 18.59
CA ALA A 331 -0.98 0.15 19.83
C ALA A 331 0.19 -0.83 19.69
N LEU A 332 0.02 -1.92 18.92
CA LEU A 332 1.07 -2.91 18.69
C LEU A 332 2.05 -2.47 17.59
N ALA A 333 1.51 -1.98 16.47
CA ALA A 333 2.26 -1.47 15.34
C ALA A 333 1.45 -0.34 14.69
N PRO A 334 1.71 0.93 15.04
CA PRO A 334 0.99 2.09 14.50
C PRO A 334 1.48 2.41 13.08
N ALA A 335 1.21 1.49 12.16
CA ALA A 335 1.35 1.69 10.74
C ALA A 335 0.41 2.83 10.30
N VAL A 336 0.87 3.64 9.35
CA VAL A 336 0.10 4.76 8.78
C VAL A 336 -1.29 4.30 8.32
N GLN A 337 -1.38 3.11 7.70
CA GLN A 337 -2.66 2.56 7.25
C GLN A 337 -3.62 2.24 8.40
N ALA A 338 -3.12 1.71 9.53
CA ALA A 338 -3.95 1.40 10.70
C ALA A 338 -4.46 2.70 11.36
N LEU A 339 -3.60 3.72 11.46
CA LEU A 339 -3.99 5.05 11.97
C LEU A 339 -4.98 5.75 11.04
N ALA A 340 -4.79 5.68 9.72
CA ALA A 340 -5.72 6.26 8.75
C ALA A 340 -7.10 5.58 8.81
N ASN A 341 -7.14 4.25 8.91
CA ASN A 341 -8.40 3.52 9.07
C ASN A 341 -9.07 3.81 10.43
N LEU A 342 -8.29 3.99 11.50
CA LEU A 342 -8.80 4.45 12.80
C LEU A 342 -9.42 5.85 12.68
N ALA A 343 -8.70 6.82 12.10
CA ALA A 343 -9.19 8.17 11.90
C ALA A 343 -10.49 8.18 11.08
N LEU A 344 -10.54 7.45 9.96
CA LEU A 344 -11.74 7.35 9.13
C LEU A 344 -12.92 6.72 9.90
N THR A 345 -12.66 5.73 10.75
CA THR A 345 -13.69 5.12 11.60
C THR A 345 -14.21 6.11 12.63
N LEU A 346 -13.33 6.90 13.25
CA LEU A 346 -13.69 7.94 14.21
C LEU A 346 -14.49 9.09 13.55
N ILE A 347 -14.17 9.47 12.32
CA ILE A 347 -14.95 10.44 11.53
C ILE A 347 -16.38 9.93 11.34
N LYS A 348 -16.53 8.67 10.91
CA LYS A 348 -17.85 8.06 10.67
C LYS A 348 -18.69 7.90 11.94
N THR A 349 -18.07 7.79 13.10
CA THR A 349 -18.77 7.72 14.40
C THR A 349 -18.99 9.10 15.04
N GLY A 350 -18.62 10.19 14.35
CA GLY A 350 -18.79 11.56 14.84
C GLY A 350 -17.77 12.00 15.88
N LYS A 351 -16.75 11.18 16.18
CA LYS A 351 -15.65 11.47 17.13
C LYS A 351 -14.57 12.34 16.48
N HIS A 352 -14.97 13.50 15.97
CA HIS A 352 -14.10 14.32 15.11
C HIS A 352 -12.85 14.86 15.82
N ALA A 353 -12.93 15.21 17.11
CA ALA A 353 -11.76 15.68 17.87
C ALA A 353 -10.66 14.61 17.96
N GLU A 354 -11.03 13.37 18.32
CA GLU A 354 -10.09 12.25 18.35
C GLU A 354 -9.57 11.93 16.94
N ALA A 355 -10.46 11.93 15.93
CA ALA A 355 -10.05 11.70 14.55
C ALA A 355 -9.03 12.74 14.07
N ALA A 356 -9.19 14.00 14.45
CA ALA A 356 -8.28 15.08 14.08
C ALA A 356 -6.90 14.89 14.71
N ALA A 357 -6.84 14.45 15.97
CA ALA A 357 -5.58 14.10 16.62
C ALA A 357 -4.86 12.94 15.91
N VAL A 358 -5.59 11.88 15.54
CA VAL A 358 -5.01 10.75 14.78
C VAL A 358 -4.57 11.18 13.38
N ALA A 359 -5.35 12.04 12.70
CA ALA A 359 -4.98 12.58 11.38
C ALA A 359 -3.74 13.48 11.46
N ALA A 360 -3.58 14.26 12.54
CA ALA A 360 -2.37 15.03 12.80
C ALA A 360 -1.16 14.13 13.04
N GLN A 361 -1.33 13.00 13.73
CA GLN A 361 -0.27 11.99 13.88
C GLN A 361 0.15 11.40 12.52
N VAL A 362 -0.83 11.09 11.65
CA VAL A 362 -0.56 10.64 10.26
C VAL A 362 0.18 11.73 9.48
N ALA A 363 -0.17 13.01 9.66
CA ALA A 363 0.44 14.13 8.96
C ALA A 363 1.94 14.29 9.22
N LEU A 364 2.43 13.81 10.37
CA LEU A 364 3.85 13.86 10.71
C LEU A 364 4.72 13.12 9.69
N THR A 365 4.21 12.02 9.11
CA THR A 365 5.00 11.11 8.26
C THR A 365 4.38 10.85 6.88
N ASP A 366 3.07 11.05 6.72
CA ASP A 366 2.36 10.90 5.44
C ASP A 366 1.33 12.03 5.26
N LEU A 367 1.85 13.17 4.81
CA LEU A 367 1.05 14.37 4.53
C LEU A 367 -0.05 14.10 3.49
N ALA A 368 0.20 13.25 2.48
CA ALA A 368 -0.77 12.98 1.43
C ALA A 368 -2.00 12.24 1.98
N SER A 369 -1.79 11.21 2.80
CA SER A 369 -2.89 10.53 3.49
C SER A 369 -3.59 11.42 4.50
N ALA A 370 -2.87 12.27 5.23
CA ALA A 370 -3.49 13.23 6.14
C ALA A 370 -4.36 14.27 5.40
N LYS A 371 -3.92 14.78 4.24
CA LYS A 371 -4.72 15.68 3.38
C LYS A 371 -6.01 15.01 2.91
N ARG A 372 -5.96 13.72 2.55
CA ARG A 372 -7.16 12.93 2.21
C ARG A 372 -8.09 12.77 3.41
N LEU A 373 -7.55 12.45 4.59
CA LEU A 373 -8.34 12.34 5.82
C LEU A 373 -8.99 13.68 6.18
N ALA A 374 -8.28 14.80 6.07
CA ALA A 374 -8.81 16.13 6.31
C ALA A 374 -10.01 16.45 5.41
N ALA A 375 -10.02 15.99 4.16
CA ALA A 375 -11.14 16.19 3.24
C ALA A 375 -12.43 15.44 3.65
N GLU A 376 -12.33 14.42 4.50
CA GLU A 376 -13.47 13.64 5.00
C GLU A 376 -14.17 14.28 6.21
N PHE A 377 -13.58 15.32 6.82
CA PHE A 377 -14.20 16.02 7.94
C PHE A 377 -15.31 16.99 7.47
N PRO A 378 -16.30 17.28 8.33
CA PRO A 378 -17.27 18.35 8.07
C PRO A 378 -16.56 19.69 7.87
N LYS A 379 -16.83 20.39 6.76
CA LYS A 379 -16.11 21.59 6.32
C LYS A 379 -16.14 22.71 7.37
N GLU A 380 -17.27 22.84 8.05
CA GLU A 380 -17.52 23.81 9.11
C GLU A 380 -16.70 23.57 10.38
N LYS A 381 -16.22 22.34 10.63
CA LYS A 381 -15.40 21.99 11.80
C LYS A 381 -13.90 22.01 11.53
N LEU A 382 -13.47 22.14 10.27
CA LEU A 382 -12.05 22.02 9.91
C LEU A 382 -11.17 23.07 10.59
N ALA A 383 -11.60 24.32 10.61
CA ALA A 383 -10.82 25.40 11.24
C ALA A 383 -10.73 25.25 12.77
N GLU A 384 -11.76 24.66 13.40
CA GLU A 384 -11.77 24.38 14.84
C GLU A 384 -10.87 23.19 15.18
N LEU A 385 -10.96 22.11 14.41
CA LEU A 385 -10.24 20.85 14.64
C LEU A 385 -8.75 20.92 14.26
N PHE A 386 -8.41 21.78 13.30
CA PHE A 386 -7.04 21.97 12.81
C PHE A 386 -6.70 23.47 12.81
N PRO A 387 -6.62 24.09 14.00
CA PRO A 387 -6.54 25.53 14.13
C PRO A 387 -5.23 26.08 13.55
N ALA A 388 -5.30 27.31 13.05
CA ALA A 388 -4.10 28.08 12.78
C ALA A 388 -3.34 28.28 14.11
N PRO A 389 -2.00 28.18 14.12
CA PRO A 389 -1.23 28.56 15.28
C PRO A 389 -1.55 30.02 15.60
N ALA A 390 -1.68 30.32 16.88
CA ALA A 390 -1.83 31.68 17.35
C ALA A 390 -0.71 32.54 16.72
N PRO A 391 -1.03 33.76 16.23
CA PRO A 391 0.01 34.66 15.72
C PRO A 391 1.08 34.78 16.79
N VAL A 392 2.31 34.35 16.46
CA VAL A 392 3.45 34.42 17.36
C VAL A 392 3.57 35.88 17.74
N GLN A 393 3.22 36.21 18.99
CA GLN A 393 3.39 37.57 19.48
C GLN A 393 4.86 37.93 19.28
N ASP A 394 5.07 38.99 18.51
CA ASP A 394 6.38 39.43 18.06
C ASP A 394 7.33 39.61 19.25
N ARG A 395 8.16 38.60 19.51
CA ARG A 395 9.13 38.58 20.62
C ARG A 395 10.27 39.57 20.40
N SER A 396 10.31 40.25 19.25
CA SER A 396 11.26 41.33 18.99
C SER A 396 10.90 42.64 19.69
N LYS A 397 9.68 42.77 20.26
CA LYS A 397 9.39 43.86 21.19
C LYS A 397 10.03 43.55 22.54
N PRO A 398 11.00 44.36 23.02
CA PRO A 398 11.55 44.18 24.35
C PRO A 398 10.38 44.25 25.32
N VAL A 399 10.15 43.15 26.04
CA VAL A 399 9.23 43.15 27.19
C VAL A 399 9.85 44.15 28.15
N LEU A 400 9.28 45.36 28.18
CA LEU A 400 9.52 46.35 29.22
C LEU A 400 9.27 45.61 30.52
N VAL A 401 10.36 45.30 31.22
CA VAL A 401 10.36 44.73 32.55
C VAL A 401 9.47 45.65 33.39
N ARG A 402 8.21 45.25 33.60
CA ARG A 402 7.39 45.85 34.65
C ARG A 402 8.15 45.56 35.92
N GLN A 403 8.77 46.60 36.48
CA GLN A 403 9.38 46.58 37.79
C GLN A 403 8.41 45.87 38.74
N ALA A 404 8.90 44.79 39.35
CA ALA A 404 8.19 44.13 40.43
C ALA A 404 7.84 45.19 41.49
N PRO A 405 6.58 45.23 41.97
CA PRO A 405 6.25 46.10 43.09
C PRO A 405 7.14 45.74 44.28
N ALA A 406 7.63 46.77 44.96
CA ALA A 406 8.55 46.68 46.08
C ALA A 406 8.08 45.63 47.11
N VAL A 407 9.02 44.78 47.51
CA VAL A 407 8.90 43.81 48.60
C VAL A 407 8.44 44.55 49.87
N PRO A 408 7.29 44.19 50.47
CA PRO A 408 6.95 44.68 51.80
C PRO A 408 7.86 44.03 52.85
N GLU A 409 8.27 44.85 53.81
CA GLU A 409 9.09 44.55 54.98
C GLU A 409 8.62 43.29 55.75
N PRO A 410 9.54 42.46 56.28
CA PRO A 410 9.19 41.16 56.88
C PRO A 410 8.45 41.34 58.21
N ALA A 411 7.23 40.81 58.28
CA ALA A 411 6.45 40.68 59.51
C ALA A 411 7.11 39.67 60.48
N PRO A 412 7.00 39.87 61.82
CA PRO A 412 7.65 39.03 62.82
C PRO A 412 7.07 37.61 62.86
N ALA A 413 7.95 36.65 63.10
CA ALA A 413 7.71 35.21 63.09
C ALA A 413 6.57 34.78 64.03
N ALA A 414 5.57 34.09 63.46
CA ALA A 414 4.52 33.43 64.24
C ALA A 414 5.03 32.12 64.87
N ALA A 415 4.61 31.88 66.11
CA ALA A 415 4.94 30.72 66.94
C ALA A 415 4.50 29.38 66.32
N PRO A 416 5.21 28.27 66.61
CA PRO A 416 4.94 26.96 66.00
C PRO A 416 3.60 26.38 66.48
N ALA A 417 2.80 25.90 65.53
CA ALA A 417 1.53 25.20 65.77
C ALA A 417 1.76 23.81 66.41
N PRO A 418 0.88 23.35 67.31
CA PRO A 418 1.02 22.07 68.00
C PRO A 418 0.71 20.88 67.09
N ALA A 419 1.40 19.76 67.37
CA ALA A 419 1.32 18.51 66.62
C ALA A 419 -0.10 17.89 66.65
N PRO A 420 -0.57 17.30 65.52
CA PRO A 420 -1.88 16.68 65.44
C PRO A 420 -1.94 15.35 66.21
N VAL A 421 -3.05 15.17 66.95
CA VAL A 421 -3.41 13.98 67.74
C VAL A 421 -3.82 12.83 66.82
N PRO A 422 -3.49 11.55 67.14
CA PRO A 422 -3.85 10.40 66.29
C PRO A 422 -5.35 10.12 66.27
N VAL A 423 -5.89 9.88 65.07
CA VAL A 423 -7.28 9.48 64.83
C VAL A 423 -7.47 7.98 65.15
N PRO A 424 -8.54 7.56 65.85
CA PRO A 424 -8.77 6.15 66.19
C PRO A 424 -9.30 5.33 65.01
N ALA A 425 -8.89 4.06 64.95
CA ALA A 425 -9.23 3.10 63.91
C ALA A 425 -10.74 2.75 63.90
N PRO A 426 -11.38 2.61 62.72
CA PRO A 426 -12.80 2.28 62.62
C PRO A 426 -13.08 0.79 62.89
N ALA A 427 -14.19 0.53 63.57
CA ALA A 427 -14.69 -0.80 63.94
C ALA A 427 -15.18 -1.61 62.73
N PRO A 428 -15.10 -2.97 62.78
CA PRO A 428 -15.46 -3.83 61.66
C PRO A 428 -16.97 -3.95 61.45
N ALA A 429 -17.38 -3.97 60.18
CA ALA A 429 -18.77 -4.07 59.74
C ALA A 429 -19.38 -5.48 59.95
N PRO A 430 -20.69 -5.59 60.24
CA PRO A 430 -21.36 -6.86 60.51
C PRO A 430 -21.66 -7.67 59.25
N ALA A 431 -21.62 -9.00 59.38
CA ALA A 431 -21.84 -9.96 58.31
C ALA A 431 -23.30 -9.98 57.81
N PRO A 432 -23.54 -10.12 56.49
CA PRO A 432 -24.88 -10.13 55.92
C PRO A 432 -25.63 -11.45 56.16
N ARG A 433 -26.95 -11.32 56.38
CA ARG A 433 -27.94 -12.40 56.51
C ARG A 433 -28.18 -13.09 55.16
N PRO A 434 -28.49 -14.40 55.13
CA PRO A 434 -28.85 -15.10 53.90
C PRO A 434 -30.32 -14.87 53.53
N ASP A 435 -30.55 -14.54 52.26
CA ASP A 435 -31.88 -14.39 51.64
C ASP A 435 -32.47 -15.74 51.19
N PRO A 436 -33.81 -15.84 51.11
CA PRO A 436 -34.53 -17.10 50.96
C PRO A 436 -34.54 -17.63 49.52
N ALA A 437 -34.61 -18.96 49.42
CA ALA A 437 -34.66 -19.70 48.16
C ALA A 437 -35.93 -19.39 47.34
N PRO A 438 -35.81 -19.07 46.03
CA PRO A 438 -36.96 -18.88 45.16
C PRO A 438 -37.49 -20.19 44.59
N ALA A 439 -38.82 -20.26 44.53
CA ALA A 439 -39.63 -21.36 44.01
C ALA A 439 -39.49 -21.54 42.48
N GLN A 440 -39.59 -22.79 42.02
CA GLN A 440 -39.56 -23.18 40.62
C GLN A 440 -40.93 -23.02 39.93
N ALA A 441 -40.91 -22.55 38.68
CA ALA A 441 -41.98 -22.70 37.67
C ALA A 441 -41.35 -22.56 36.25
N PRO A 442 -41.99 -23.04 35.16
CA PRO A 442 -41.41 -24.10 34.34
C PRO A 442 -40.81 -23.66 32.99
N ALA A 443 -40.16 -24.63 32.35
CA ALA A 443 -39.39 -24.59 31.13
C ALA A 443 -40.13 -24.09 29.87
N SER A 444 -39.39 -23.32 29.07
CA SER A 444 -39.54 -23.26 27.61
C SER A 444 -38.16 -23.11 26.98
N GLY A 445 -37.81 -24.04 26.10
CA GLY A 445 -36.46 -24.22 25.56
C GLY A 445 -35.99 -23.12 24.60
N GLY A 446 -34.68 -22.94 24.56
CA GLY A 446 -33.95 -22.12 23.60
C GLY A 446 -32.44 -22.35 23.77
N LEU A 447 -31.81 -22.90 22.75
CA LEU A 447 -30.38 -23.19 22.66
C LEU A 447 -29.58 -21.88 22.53
N ASP A 448 -29.02 -21.36 23.63
CA ASP A 448 -27.96 -20.34 23.62
C ASP A 448 -27.16 -20.38 24.93
N ALA A 449 -26.18 -21.30 25.03
CA ALA A 449 -25.21 -21.31 26.13
C ALA A 449 -23.91 -22.03 25.74
N ALA A 450 -23.03 -21.35 25.02
CA ALA A 450 -21.59 -21.66 24.99
C ALA A 450 -20.81 -20.37 24.68
N GLY A 451 -20.70 -19.48 25.66
CA GLY A 451 -20.01 -18.20 25.50
C GLY A 451 -19.72 -17.52 26.85
N GLY A 452 -19.20 -18.28 27.81
CA GLY A 452 -18.80 -17.75 29.12
C GLY A 452 -17.46 -17.00 29.04
N GLY A 453 -17.53 -15.68 29.25
CA GLY A 453 -16.52 -14.73 29.71
C GLY A 453 -15.03 -15.07 29.61
N PHE A 454 -14.34 -14.48 28.62
CA PHE A 454 -12.89 -14.23 28.68
C PHE A 454 -12.64 -12.76 29.10
N LYS A 455 -12.24 -12.55 30.36
CA LYS A 455 -11.63 -11.29 30.81
C LYS A 455 -10.15 -11.33 30.46
N PHE A 456 -9.72 -10.53 29.49
CA PHE A 456 -8.30 -10.25 29.28
C PHE A 456 -7.78 -9.33 30.39
N ILE A 457 -6.66 -9.71 31.00
CA ILE A 457 -5.94 -8.96 32.02
C ILE A 457 -5.48 -7.62 31.44
N ASN A 458 -5.81 -6.53 32.14
CA ASN A 458 -5.33 -5.18 31.88
C ASN A 458 -3.82 -5.09 32.24
N PRO A 459 -2.92 -4.68 31.33
CA PRO A 459 -1.47 -4.65 31.57
C PRO A 459 -0.99 -3.54 32.53
N SER A 460 -1.82 -3.09 33.49
CA SER A 460 -1.49 -2.00 34.41
C SER A 460 -1.72 -2.33 35.90
N ALA A 461 -1.76 -3.61 36.29
CA ALA A 461 -1.93 -4.01 37.69
C ALA A 461 -0.82 -4.98 38.17
N PRO A 462 -0.30 -4.84 39.40
CA PRO A 462 0.69 -5.75 39.96
C PRO A 462 0.06 -7.08 40.39
N ALA A 463 0.81 -8.17 40.21
CA ALA A 463 0.38 -9.56 40.34
C ALA A 463 0.16 -10.01 41.80
N ALA A 464 -0.82 -10.88 42.01
CA ALA A 464 -0.99 -11.66 43.23
C ALA A 464 -1.15 -13.16 42.88
N ASP A 465 -0.52 -13.99 43.73
CA ASP A 465 -0.37 -15.44 43.62
C ASP A 465 -1.65 -16.26 43.73
N ALA A 466 -1.66 -17.39 43.01
CA ALA A 466 -2.27 -18.70 43.33
C ALA A 466 -2.45 -19.45 41.98
N GLY A 467 -2.25 -20.75 41.82
CA GLY A 467 -2.20 -21.89 42.73
C GLY A 467 -2.69 -23.09 41.88
N GLY A 468 -1.90 -24.16 41.82
CA GLY A 468 -2.06 -25.21 40.80
C GLY A 468 -3.29 -26.11 40.96
N SER A 469 -3.68 -26.74 39.85
CA SER A 469 -4.46 -27.99 39.87
C SER A 469 -4.07 -28.86 38.67
N LEU A 470 -3.63 -30.07 39.01
CA LEU A 470 -3.27 -31.18 38.13
C LEU A 470 -4.53 -31.76 37.44
N LEU A 471 -4.43 -32.12 36.16
CA LEU A 471 -5.41 -32.92 35.43
C LEU A 471 -4.75 -34.18 34.88
N GLU A 472 -5.37 -35.32 35.16
CA GLU A 472 -4.97 -36.67 34.74
C GLU A 472 -5.17 -36.93 33.23
N PRO A 473 -4.40 -37.85 32.62
CA PRO A 473 -4.45 -38.13 31.18
C PRO A 473 -5.53 -39.15 30.79
N ALA A 474 -6.27 -38.84 29.72
CA ALA A 474 -7.25 -39.74 29.11
C ALA A 474 -6.58 -40.82 28.24
N ARG A 475 -7.08 -42.06 28.37
CA ARG A 475 -6.65 -43.27 27.66
C ARG A 475 -7.01 -43.27 26.16
N PRO A 476 -6.26 -44.00 25.31
CA PRO A 476 -6.48 -44.05 23.87
C PRO A 476 -7.69 -44.92 23.49
N ARG A 477 -8.38 -44.56 22.40
CA ARG A 477 -9.40 -45.41 21.76
C ARG A 477 -8.85 -46.04 20.49
N ASP A 478 -9.13 -47.34 20.38
CA ASP A 478 -8.68 -48.26 19.35
C ASP A 478 -9.13 -47.91 17.93
N ALA A 479 -8.24 -48.28 17.01
CA ALA A 479 -8.45 -48.35 15.58
C ALA A 479 -9.06 -49.71 15.21
N SER A 480 -10.23 -49.70 14.59
CA SER A 480 -10.65 -50.71 13.59
C SER A 480 -12.11 -50.48 13.22
N VAL A 481 -12.37 -50.02 11.98
CA VAL A 481 -13.37 -50.62 11.07
C VAL A 481 -12.98 -50.21 9.65
N SER A 482 -12.55 -51.21 8.89
CA SER A 482 -12.25 -51.17 7.46
C SER A 482 -13.51 -51.23 6.61
N GLY A 483 -13.45 -50.63 5.41
CA GLY A 483 -14.11 -51.23 4.24
C GLY A 483 -14.78 -50.25 3.29
N ARG A 484 -14.04 -49.69 2.32
CA ARG A 484 -14.64 -49.39 1.01
C ARG A 484 -13.62 -49.40 -0.13
N ALA A 485 -14.00 -50.06 -1.21
CA ALA A 485 -13.20 -50.38 -2.38
C ALA A 485 -12.79 -49.14 -3.20
N LYS A 486 -11.62 -49.26 -3.81
CA LYS A 486 -10.89 -48.25 -4.58
C LYS A 486 -11.28 -48.34 -6.06
N PRO A 487 -11.77 -47.27 -6.72
CA PRO A 487 -11.85 -47.23 -8.17
C PRO A 487 -10.53 -46.75 -8.79
N THR A 488 -10.16 -47.40 -9.89
CA THR A 488 -9.00 -47.16 -10.75
C THR A 488 -9.03 -45.75 -11.37
N PRO A 489 -7.90 -45.03 -11.48
CA PRO A 489 -7.89 -43.67 -12.03
C PRO A 489 -7.93 -43.67 -13.57
N ALA A 490 -8.76 -42.79 -14.11
CA ALA A 490 -8.78 -42.41 -15.53
C ALA A 490 -7.51 -41.61 -15.90
N PRO A 491 -7.06 -41.64 -17.17
CA PRO A 491 -5.82 -40.98 -17.60
C PRO A 491 -5.91 -39.46 -17.47
N ALA A 492 -4.82 -38.86 -16.98
CA ALA A 492 -4.70 -37.44 -16.70
C ALA A 492 -4.87 -36.58 -17.97
N PRO A 493 -5.66 -35.49 -17.92
CA PRO A 493 -5.70 -34.52 -19.01
C PRO A 493 -4.34 -33.81 -19.12
N ALA A 494 -3.87 -33.63 -20.34
CA ALA A 494 -2.63 -32.91 -20.65
C ALA A 494 -2.60 -31.52 -19.99
N PRO A 495 -1.43 -31.05 -19.51
CA PRO A 495 -1.31 -29.76 -18.83
C PRO A 495 -1.75 -28.63 -19.76
N LYS A 496 -2.73 -27.86 -19.32
CA LYS A 496 -3.12 -26.62 -20.01
C LYS A 496 -1.92 -25.66 -19.99
N PRO A 497 -1.60 -24.98 -21.10
CA PRO A 497 -0.54 -23.99 -21.11
C PRO A 497 -0.85 -22.90 -20.09
N VAL A 498 0.14 -22.62 -19.23
CA VAL A 498 0.09 -21.57 -18.20
C VAL A 498 -0.17 -20.24 -18.89
N GLN A 499 -1.36 -19.67 -18.65
CA GLN A 499 -1.68 -18.31 -19.08
C GLN A 499 -1.01 -17.35 -18.08
N PHE A 500 -0.10 -16.53 -18.58
CA PHE A 500 0.47 -15.41 -17.84
C PHE A 500 -0.61 -14.35 -17.67
N GLU A 501 -0.95 -13.99 -16.43
CA GLU A 501 -1.75 -12.80 -16.18
C GLU A 501 -0.91 -11.56 -16.53
N THR A 502 -1.44 -10.74 -17.43
CA THR A 502 -0.74 -9.53 -17.88
C THR A 502 -1.02 -8.39 -16.90
N MET A 503 -0.11 -7.42 -16.77
CA MET A 503 -0.25 -6.22 -15.92
C MET A 503 -1.57 -5.45 -16.12
N HIS A 504 -2.24 -5.66 -17.26
CA HIS A 504 -3.57 -5.16 -17.56
C HIS A 504 -4.68 -5.83 -16.71
N ASP A 505 -4.57 -7.11 -16.33
CA ASP A 505 -5.55 -7.86 -15.52
C ASP A 505 -5.64 -7.33 -14.08
N VAL A 506 -4.50 -6.93 -13.51
CA VAL A 506 -4.40 -6.31 -12.18
C VAL A 506 -5.01 -4.90 -12.17
N MET A 507 -4.89 -4.15 -13.26
CA MET A 507 -5.54 -2.84 -13.45
C MET A 507 -7.05 -2.95 -13.79
N SER A 508 -7.52 -4.15 -14.19
CA SER A 508 -8.85 -4.36 -14.79
C SER A 508 -9.73 -5.35 -14.04
N SER A 509 -9.53 -5.48 -12.74
CA SER A 509 -10.47 -6.18 -11.87
C SER A 509 -11.41 -5.21 -11.10
N PRO A 510 -12.22 -4.36 -11.75
CA PRO A 510 -13.49 -4.05 -11.14
C PRO A 510 -14.37 -5.29 -11.24
N SER A 511 -15.09 -5.59 -10.17
CA SER A 511 -16.21 -6.52 -10.18
C SER A 511 -17.12 -6.24 -11.39
N GLN A 512 -17.67 -7.29 -12.02
CA GLN A 512 -18.69 -7.13 -13.05
C GLN A 512 -19.77 -6.18 -12.52
N LEU A 513 -20.04 -5.10 -13.26
CA LEU A 513 -21.12 -4.17 -12.92
C LEU A 513 -22.43 -4.95 -12.91
N THR A 514 -23.16 -4.83 -11.82
CA THR A 514 -24.49 -5.43 -11.72
C THR A 514 -25.46 -4.75 -12.69
N GLU A 515 -26.52 -5.45 -13.14
CA GLU A 515 -27.54 -4.85 -14.04
C GLU A 515 -28.10 -3.53 -13.49
N ASP A 516 -28.24 -3.41 -12.16
CA ASP A 516 -28.72 -2.20 -11.50
C ASP A 516 -27.72 -1.03 -11.58
N GLU A 517 -26.42 -1.30 -11.55
CA GLU A 517 -25.39 -0.27 -11.76
C GLU A 517 -25.34 0.15 -13.23
N SER A 518 -25.57 -0.79 -14.15
CA SER A 518 -25.72 -0.49 -15.58
C SER A 518 -26.95 0.35 -15.88
N ARG A 519 -28.05 0.20 -15.12
CA ARG A 519 -29.27 1.04 -15.26
C ARG A 519 -29.10 2.45 -14.72
N LYS A 520 -28.20 2.67 -13.76
CA LYS A 520 -27.87 4.01 -13.22
C LYS A 520 -26.79 4.73 -14.02
N ASP A 521 -26.30 4.10 -15.08
CA ASP A 521 -25.24 4.61 -15.90
C ASP A 521 -25.75 5.70 -16.87
N ASP A 522 -25.54 6.97 -16.51
CA ASP A 522 -25.91 8.11 -17.39
C ASP A 522 -25.16 8.07 -18.74
N PHE A 523 -23.96 7.49 -18.79
CA PHE A 523 -23.23 7.39 -20.05
C PHE A 523 -23.92 6.42 -21.01
N ILE A 524 -24.27 5.21 -20.56
CA ILE A 524 -24.95 4.23 -21.41
C ILE A 524 -26.37 4.68 -21.76
N SER A 525 -27.06 5.38 -20.86
CA SER A 525 -28.38 5.96 -21.13
C SER A 525 -28.38 6.91 -22.34
N ARG A 526 -27.25 7.56 -22.64
CA ARG A 526 -27.11 8.41 -23.84
C ARG A 526 -27.17 7.64 -25.15
N ALA A 527 -26.76 6.37 -25.17
CA ALA A 527 -26.85 5.52 -26.35
C ALA A 527 -28.31 5.33 -26.79
N PHE A 528 -29.21 5.09 -25.83
CA PHE A 528 -30.63 4.92 -26.08
C PHE A 528 -31.33 6.23 -26.46
N ARG A 529 -30.97 7.35 -25.81
CA ARG A 529 -31.47 8.67 -26.20
C ARG A 529 -31.09 8.99 -27.65
N LEU A 530 -29.84 8.75 -28.04
CA LEU A 530 -29.40 8.97 -29.42
C LEU A 530 -30.14 8.07 -30.42
N ALA A 531 -30.34 6.79 -30.08
CA ALA A 531 -31.12 5.88 -30.92
C ALA A 531 -32.54 6.41 -31.12
N SER A 532 -33.24 6.79 -30.03
CA SER A 532 -34.58 7.39 -30.09
C SER A 532 -34.61 8.67 -30.94
N ASP A 533 -33.67 9.59 -30.74
CA ASP A 533 -33.59 10.82 -31.52
C ASP A 533 -33.44 10.55 -33.03
N LEU A 534 -32.66 9.51 -33.39
CA LEU A 534 -32.48 9.10 -34.78
C LEU A 534 -33.72 8.38 -35.32
N GLU A 535 -34.44 7.63 -34.50
CA GLU A 535 -35.70 6.99 -34.88
C GLU A 535 -36.77 8.02 -35.24
N ASP A 536 -36.88 9.07 -34.43
CA ASP A 536 -37.78 10.20 -34.66
C ASP A 536 -37.38 10.98 -35.93
N GLU A 537 -36.07 11.17 -36.16
CA GLU A 537 -35.54 11.88 -37.34
C GLU A 537 -35.75 11.08 -38.64
N LEU A 538 -35.57 9.76 -38.61
CA LEU A 538 -35.59 8.90 -39.81
C LEU A 538 -36.95 8.24 -40.08
N GLY A 539 -37.89 8.26 -39.12
CA GLY A 539 -39.17 7.58 -39.23
C GLY A 539 -39.07 6.05 -39.28
N ARG A 540 -37.97 5.47 -38.77
CA ARG A 540 -37.72 4.02 -38.73
C ARG A 540 -36.88 3.64 -37.51
N LYS A 541 -37.03 2.40 -37.04
CA LYS A 541 -36.26 1.88 -35.90
C LYS A 541 -34.75 1.86 -36.16
N VAL A 542 -33.96 2.25 -35.16
CA VAL A 542 -32.50 2.32 -35.18
C VAL A 542 -31.97 1.28 -34.20
N TYR A 543 -31.55 0.15 -34.75
CA TYR A 543 -31.02 -0.96 -33.96
C TYR A 543 -29.54 -0.77 -33.65
N PHE A 544 -29.07 -1.36 -32.56
CA PHE A 544 -27.64 -1.46 -32.23
C PHE A 544 -26.96 -2.54 -33.09
N ASN A 545 -26.93 -2.31 -34.41
CA ASN A 545 -26.30 -3.15 -35.42
C ASN A 545 -25.44 -2.29 -36.37
N LEU A 546 -24.88 -2.89 -37.44
CA LEU A 546 -24.04 -2.16 -38.39
C LEU A 546 -24.79 -1.06 -39.15
N ASP A 547 -26.08 -1.26 -39.44
CA ASP A 547 -26.90 -0.25 -40.12
C ASP A 547 -27.13 0.97 -39.22
N GLY A 548 -27.50 0.74 -37.95
CA GLY A 548 -27.64 1.82 -36.96
C GLY A 548 -26.32 2.53 -36.69
N LEU A 549 -25.20 1.82 -36.68
CA LEU A 549 -23.87 2.43 -36.59
C LEU A 549 -23.59 3.36 -37.78
N GLY A 550 -24.02 2.98 -38.99
CA GLY A 550 -23.94 3.81 -40.19
C GLY A 550 -24.78 5.09 -40.09
N GLU A 551 -25.95 5.03 -39.47
CA GLU A 551 -26.80 6.20 -39.21
C GLU A 551 -26.16 7.16 -38.19
N VAL A 552 -25.62 6.61 -37.10
CA VAL A 552 -24.86 7.37 -36.09
C VAL A 552 -23.66 8.06 -36.73
N GLU A 553 -22.92 7.35 -37.58
CA GLU A 553 -21.79 7.91 -38.31
C GLU A 553 -22.22 9.06 -39.24
N ARG A 554 -23.34 8.90 -39.96
CA ARG A 554 -23.87 9.93 -40.86
C ARG A 554 -24.23 11.20 -40.10
N ARG A 555 -24.96 11.08 -38.98
CA ARG A 555 -25.32 12.22 -38.11
C ARG A 555 -24.08 12.94 -37.61
N LEU A 556 -23.11 12.18 -37.11
CA LEU A 556 -21.84 12.71 -36.62
C LEU A 556 -21.09 13.50 -37.70
N ARG A 557 -20.96 12.95 -38.92
CA ARG A 557 -20.31 13.65 -40.04
C ARG A 557 -21.06 14.93 -40.45
N LEU A 558 -22.39 14.88 -40.57
CA LEU A 558 -23.21 16.04 -40.92
C LEU A 558 -23.07 17.16 -39.89
N GLN A 559 -23.01 16.82 -38.60
CA GLN A 559 -22.81 17.78 -37.52
C GLN A 559 -21.49 18.54 -37.68
N PHE A 560 -20.37 17.84 -37.91
CA PHE A 560 -19.06 18.49 -38.04
C PHE A 560 -18.86 19.23 -39.37
N ILE A 561 -19.61 18.85 -40.42
CA ILE A 561 -19.64 19.62 -41.68
C ILE A 561 -20.42 20.93 -41.49
N LYS A 562 -21.55 20.90 -40.79
CA LYS A 562 -22.46 22.06 -40.65
C LYS A 562 -22.08 23.00 -39.51
N ALA A 563 -21.61 22.47 -38.39
CA ALA A 563 -21.56 23.18 -37.10
C ALA A 563 -20.15 23.60 -36.68
N ARG A 564 -19.44 24.35 -37.53
CA ARG A 564 -18.18 25.00 -37.11
C ARG A 564 -18.38 26.04 -35.99
N THR A 565 -19.62 26.47 -35.71
CA THR A 565 -19.94 27.56 -34.76
C THR A 565 -20.51 27.12 -33.41
N ASN A 566 -20.82 25.83 -33.17
CA ASN A 566 -21.39 25.36 -31.90
C ASN A 566 -20.54 24.27 -31.21
N PRO A 567 -19.49 24.64 -30.46
CA PRO A 567 -18.58 23.69 -29.82
C PRO A 567 -19.28 22.81 -28.78
N GLN A 568 -20.23 23.35 -28.01
CA GLN A 568 -20.93 22.59 -26.97
C GLN A 568 -21.85 21.51 -27.57
N GLY A 569 -22.57 21.85 -28.64
CA GLY A 569 -23.40 20.88 -29.38
C GLY A 569 -22.57 19.75 -29.98
N ASN A 570 -21.35 20.05 -30.45
CA ASN A 570 -20.43 19.05 -30.99
C ASN A 570 -19.94 18.10 -29.89
N ILE A 571 -19.63 18.60 -28.70
CA ILE A 571 -19.22 17.79 -27.54
C ILE A 571 -20.35 16.82 -27.12
N GLU A 572 -21.58 17.30 -27.00
CA GLU A 572 -22.71 16.43 -26.62
C GLU A 572 -23.04 15.40 -27.69
N THR A 573 -22.95 15.77 -28.97
CA THR A 573 -23.11 14.82 -30.09
C THR A 573 -22.05 13.72 -30.02
N VAL A 574 -20.78 14.09 -29.79
CA VAL A 574 -19.67 13.14 -29.66
C VAL A 574 -19.84 12.21 -28.45
N LYS A 575 -20.27 12.74 -27.29
CA LYS A 575 -20.61 11.93 -26.10
C LYS A 575 -21.67 10.88 -26.43
N ASN A 576 -22.75 11.31 -27.08
CA ASN A 576 -23.88 10.43 -27.41
C ASN A 576 -23.48 9.36 -28.42
N CYS A 577 -22.75 9.74 -29.47
CA CYS A 577 -22.25 8.79 -30.48
C CYS A 577 -21.24 7.80 -29.90
N ALA A 578 -20.37 8.25 -28.98
CA ALA A 578 -19.42 7.38 -28.29
C ALA A 578 -20.14 6.37 -27.37
N ALA A 579 -21.17 6.82 -26.64
CA ALA A 579 -21.99 5.94 -25.83
C ALA A 579 -22.67 4.86 -26.69
N PHE A 580 -23.23 5.24 -27.85
CA PHE A 580 -23.81 4.30 -28.80
C PHE A 580 -22.78 3.28 -29.29
N LEU A 581 -21.59 3.72 -29.70
CA LEU A 581 -20.52 2.82 -30.16
C LEU A 581 -20.11 1.84 -29.05
N CYS A 582 -19.89 2.32 -27.82
CA CYS A 582 -19.57 1.46 -26.68
C CYS A 582 -20.66 0.42 -26.41
N TYR A 583 -21.93 0.83 -26.38
CA TYR A 583 -23.03 -0.09 -26.16
C TYR A 583 -23.14 -1.13 -27.28
N PHE A 584 -23.02 -0.70 -28.54
CA PHE A 584 -22.98 -1.60 -29.69
C PHE A 584 -21.86 -2.65 -29.58
N LEU A 585 -20.64 -2.23 -29.20
CA LEU A 585 -19.51 -3.15 -29.04
C LEU A 585 -19.68 -4.10 -27.84
N GLN A 586 -20.30 -3.62 -26.76
CA GLN A 586 -20.62 -4.43 -25.59
C GLN A 586 -21.60 -5.55 -25.95
N GLU A 587 -22.69 -5.21 -26.64
CA GLU A 587 -23.71 -6.19 -27.04
C GLU A 587 -23.18 -7.18 -28.07
N ARG A 588 -22.51 -6.67 -29.12
CA ARG A 588 -22.09 -7.46 -30.28
C ARG A 588 -20.84 -8.29 -30.04
N HIS A 589 -19.87 -7.75 -29.31
CA HIS A 589 -18.54 -8.35 -29.15
C HIS A 589 -18.18 -8.65 -27.69
N LYS A 590 -19.13 -8.48 -26.75
CA LYS A 590 -18.94 -8.75 -25.32
C LYS A 590 -17.77 -7.97 -24.72
N GLY A 591 -17.53 -6.77 -25.24
CA GLY A 591 -16.51 -5.88 -24.67
C GLY A 591 -16.96 -5.32 -23.34
N ARG A 592 -16.00 -5.14 -22.44
CA ARG A 592 -16.18 -4.55 -21.11
C ARG A 592 -15.59 -3.15 -21.09
N LEU A 593 -16.43 -2.13 -20.94
CA LEU A 593 -15.98 -0.75 -20.79
C LEU A 593 -15.44 -0.53 -19.38
N LEU A 594 -14.20 -0.06 -19.25
CA LEU A 594 -13.58 0.27 -17.97
C LEU A 594 -13.64 1.79 -17.76
N LYS A 595 -14.51 2.22 -16.87
CA LYS A 595 -14.64 3.63 -16.53
C LYS A 595 -13.62 4.03 -15.48
N MET A 596 -12.98 5.17 -15.72
CA MET A 596 -12.02 5.75 -14.79
C MET A 596 -12.60 7.07 -14.31
N ALA A 597 -12.83 7.20 -13.00
CA ALA A 597 -13.49 8.37 -12.41
C ALA A 597 -12.67 9.65 -12.61
N ASP A 598 -11.34 9.53 -12.58
CA ASP A 598 -10.41 10.66 -12.66
C ASP A 598 -10.03 11.04 -14.10
N PHE A 599 -10.66 10.42 -15.10
CA PHE A 599 -10.38 10.63 -16.51
C PHE A 599 -11.63 10.94 -17.30
N ASP A 600 -11.48 11.88 -18.23
CA ASP A 600 -12.49 12.13 -19.24
C ASP A 600 -12.84 10.85 -20.03
N PRO A 601 -14.09 10.71 -20.49
CA PRO A 601 -14.54 9.51 -21.19
C PRO A 601 -13.69 9.09 -22.39
N TRP A 602 -13.04 10.04 -23.08
CA TRP A 602 -12.19 9.74 -24.24
C TRP A 602 -11.08 8.74 -23.90
N GLY A 603 -10.59 8.73 -22.66
CA GLY A 603 -9.52 7.84 -22.21
C GLY A 603 -10.00 6.47 -21.74
N TRP A 604 -11.32 6.20 -21.70
CA TRP A 604 -11.86 4.94 -21.18
C TRP A 604 -11.56 3.76 -22.13
N PRO A 605 -10.80 2.75 -21.67
CA PRO A 605 -10.51 1.58 -22.48
C PRO A 605 -11.70 0.62 -22.45
N MET A 606 -11.86 -0.11 -23.55
CA MET A 606 -12.76 -1.24 -23.64
C MET A 606 -11.95 -2.51 -23.89
N VAL A 607 -12.19 -3.52 -23.05
CA VAL A 607 -11.45 -4.78 -23.04
C VAL A 607 -12.31 -5.90 -23.60
N PHE A 608 -11.75 -6.66 -24.52
CA PHE A 608 -12.37 -7.81 -25.15
C PHE A 608 -11.54 -9.04 -24.81
N GLU A 609 -12.18 -10.05 -24.22
CA GLU A 609 -11.54 -11.28 -23.75
C GLU A 609 -12.05 -12.46 -24.59
N ALA A 610 -11.13 -13.12 -25.27
CA ALA A 610 -11.33 -14.40 -25.92
C ALA A 610 -10.28 -15.41 -25.40
N PRO A 611 -10.52 -16.73 -25.47
CA PRO A 611 -9.56 -17.72 -24.98
C PRO A 611 -8.16 -17.53 -25.60
N GLY A 612 -7.20 -17.08 -24.79
CA GLY A 612 -5.82 -16.83 -25.22
C GLY A 612 -5.59 -15.52 -26.01
N ASN A 613 -6.59 -14.64 -26.11
CA ASN A 613 -6.46 -13.35 -26.77
C ASN A 613 -7.21 -12.25 -26.01
N LYS A 614 -6.49 -11.20 -25.64
CA LYS A 614 -7.04 -10.03 -24.96
C LYS A 614 -6.76 -8.79 -25.79
N VAL A 615 -7.82 -8.08 -26.17
CA VAL A 615 -7.73 -6.88 -26.99
C VAL A 615 -8.26 -5.69 -26.19
N THR A 616 -7.42 -4.68 -26.03
CA THR A 616 -7.81 -3.39 -25.43
C THR A 616 -7.85 -2.33 -26.52
N THR A 617 -8.97 -1.60 -26.62
CA THR A 617 -9.15 -0.52 -27.60
C THR A 617 -9.88 0.67 -26.98
N TYR A 618 -9.90 1.81 -27.67
CA TYR A 618 -10.43 3.08 -27.14
C TYR A 618 -11.56 3.62 -28.03
N PRO A 619 -12.76 3.01 -27.99
CA PRO A 619 -13.87 3.39 -28.87
C PRO A 619 -14.35 4.83 -28.64
N VAL A 620 -14.32 5.32 -27.40
CA VAL A 620 -14.72 6.70 -27.10
C VAL A 620 -13.78 7.70 -27.78
N GLN A 621 -12.47 7.44 -27.72
CA GLN A 621 -11.47 8.28 -28.39
C GLN A 621 -11.72 8.37 -29.89
N ARG A 622 -12.15 7.28 -30.54
CA ARG A 622 -12.41 7.25 -31.98
C ARG A 622 -13.39 8.34 -32.39
N VAL A 623 -14.51 8.45 -31.69
CA VAL A 623 -15.53 9.48 -31.92
C VAL A 623 -15.01 10.87 -31.50
N TRP A 624 -14.23 10.95 -30.42
CA TRP A 624 -13.66 12.20 -29.91
C TRP A 624 -12.66 12.87 -30.85
N ARG A 625 -11.98 12.12 -31.73
CA ARG A 625 -11.02 12.69 -32.69
C ARG A 625 -11.61 13.80 -33.54
N LEU A 626 -12.92 13.76 -33.82
CA LEU A 626 -13.61 14.83 -34.55
C LEU A 626 -13.56 16.19 -33.87
N LEU A 627 -13.42 16.24 -32.54
CA LEU A 627 -13.23 17.50 -31.81
C LEU A 627 -11.81 18.05 -31.92
N TRP A 628 -10.84 17.22 -32.32
CA TRP A 628 -9.42 17.55 -32.32
C TRP A 628 -8.83 17.67 -33.72
N GLU A 629 -9.39 16.95 -34.69
CA GLU A 629 -8.93 16.90 -36.06
C GLU A 629 -9.78 17.79 -36.95
N GLU A 630 -9.14 18.56 -37.81
CA GLU A 630 -9.82 19.46 -38.75
C GLU A 630 -10.51 18.71 -39.90
N THR A 631 -10.13 17.45 -40.11
CA THR A 631 -10.60 16.61 -41.21
C THR A 631 -11.68 15.66 -40.73
N VAL A 632 -12.86 15.73 -41.36
CA VAL A 632 -13.93 14.75 -41.15
C VAL A 632 -13.50 13.40 -41.76
N PRO A 633 -13.60 12.27 -41.04
CA PRO A 633 -13.26 10.95 -41.54
C PRO A 633 -14.08 10.54 -42.78
N GLU A 634 -13.53 9.57 -43.52
CA GLU A 634 -14.20 8.93 -44.65
C GLU A 634 -15.50 8.22 -44.24
N PRO A 635 -16.49 8.11 -45.14
CA PRO A 635 -17.68 7.30 -44.87
C PRO A 635 -17.33 5.83 -44.55
N GLY A 636 -18.02 5.26 -43.56
CA GLY A 636 -17.90 3.88 -43.10
C GLY A 636 -16.76 3.63 -42.10
N TRP A 637 -16.08 4.65 -41.60
CA TRP A 637 -14.92 4.49 -40.71
C TRP A 637 -15.27 3.79 -39.38
N LEU A 638 -16.47 4.00 -38.82
CA LEU A 638 -16.90 3.29 -37.61
C LEU A 638 -17.20 1.81 -37.89
N THR A 639 -17.78 1.53 -39.05
CA THR A 639 -18.02 0.15 -39.52
C THR A 639 -16.70 -0.58 -39.76
N LYS A 640 -15.72 0.07 -40.41
CA LYS A 640 -14.37 -0.47 -40.61
C LYS A 640 -13.68 -0.77 -39.28
N TYR A 641 -13.80 0.12 -38.30
CA TYR A 641 -13.26 -0.08 -36.96
C TYR A 641 -13.91 -1.27 -36.23
N SER A 642 -15.25 -1.37 -36.26
CA SER A 642 -15.97 -2.51 -35.68
C SER A 642 -15.57 -3.84 -36.33
N GLN A 643 -15.46 -3.86 -37.66
CA GLN A 643 -15.05 -5.05 -38.39
C GLN A 643 -13.61 -5.46 -38.03
N TRP A 644 -12.68 -4.50 -38.01
CA TRP A 644 -11.30 -4.75 -37.58
C TRP A 644 -11.26 -5.36 -36.19
N LEU A 645 -12.02 -4.81 -35.24
CA LEU A 645 -12.06 -5.32 -33.87
C LEU A 645 -12.64 -6.73 -33.81
N ALA A 646 -13.73 -6.98 -34.53
CA ALA A 646 -14.35 -8.30 -34.63
C ALA A 646 -13.37 -9.36 -35.15
N ASP A 647 -12.59 -9.01 -36.18
CA ASP A 647 -11.58 -9.89 -36.76
C ASP A 647 -10.40 -10.05 -35.78
N ARG A 648 -9.96 -8.96 -35.15
CA ARG A 648 -8.83 -8.97 -34.22
C ARG A 648 -9.07 -9.84 -32.98
N VAL A 649 -10.29 -9.84 -32.45
CA VAL A 649 -10.67 -10.68 -31.29
C VAL A 649 -10.63 -12.17 -31.66
N LYS A 650 -10.98 -12.53 -32.90
CA LYS A 650 -10.99 -13.92 -33.40
C LYS A 650 -9.61 -14.43 -33.81
N MET A 651 -8.72 -13.54 -34.23
CA MET A 651 -7.37 -13.91 -34.66
C MET A 651 -6.49 -14.35 -33.48
N PRO A 652 -5.51 -15.24 -33.72
CA PRO A 652 -4.50 -15.53 -32.71
C PRO A 652 -3.68 -14.26 -32.36
N PRO A 653 -2.96 -14.28 -31.22
CA PRO A 653 -2.05 -13.20 -30.85
C PRO A 653 -1.11 -12.85 -32.02
N ALA A 654 -1.00 -11.56 -32.36
CA ALA A 654 -0.08 -11.17 -33.43
C ALA A 654 1.36 -11.29 -32.97
N VAL A 655 2.27 -11.45 -33.94
CA VAL A 655 3.70 -11.35 -33.71
C VAL A 655 4.01 -9.98 -33.10
N CYS A 656 4.75 -9.98 -31.99
CA CYS A 656 5.08 -8.78 -31.22
C CYS A 656 6.56 -8.74 -30.84
N GLY A 657 6.97 -7.64 -30.20
CA GLY A 657 8.30 -7.51 -29.60
C GLY A 657 9.46 -7.65 -30.60
N ALA A 658 10.53 -8.30 -30.15
CA ALA A 658 11.72 -8.52 -30.96
C ALA A 658 11.45 -9.36 -32.22
N ALA A 659 10.50 -10.30 -32.17
CA ALA A 659 10.12 -11.10 -33.33
C ALA A 659 9.46 -10.23 -34.41
N ALA A 660 8.55 -9.33 -34.03
CA ALA A 660 7.94 -8.39 -34.95
C ALA A 660 8.96 -7.40 -35.53
N ALA A 661 9.87 -6.91 -34.70
CA ALA A 661 10.92 -6.00 -35.15
C ALA A 661 11.86 -6.65 -36.18
N ARG A 662 12.32 -7.90 -35.92
CA ARG A 662 13.11 -8.67 -36.90
C ARG A 662 12.35 -8.94 -38.19
N GLY A 663 11.06 -9.29 -38.07
CA GLY A 663 10.18 -9.53 -39.20
C GLY A 663 9.67 -8.26 -39.90
N LYS A 664 10.03 -7.06 -39.40
CA LYS A 664 9.49 -5.77 -39.88
C LYS A 664 7.96 -5.78 -39.99
N VAL A 665 7.30 -6.36 -38.98
CA VAL A 665 5.84 -6.49 -38.91
C VAL A 665 5.29 -5.26 -38.19
N MET A 666 4.61 -4.39 -38.92
CA MET A 666 3.92 -3.22 -38.36
C MET A 666 2.54 -3.61 -37.85
N SER A 667 2.12 -3.04 -36.72
CA SER A 667 0.75 -3.24 -36.21
C SER A 667 -0.29 -2.57 -37.11
N HIS A 668 -1.51 -3.11 -37.06
CA HIS A 668 -2.66 -2.52 -37.74
C HIS A 668 -2.81 -1.02 -37.37
N PRO A 669 -3.21 -0.13 -38.30
CA PRO A 669 -3.39 1.30 -38.02
C PRO A 669 -4.26 1.59 -36.80
N GLU A 670 -5.37 0.87 -36.64
CA GLU A 670 -6.25 1.01 -35.46
C GLU A 670 -5.52 0.67 -34.16
N ARG A 671 -4.70 -0.38 -34.15
CA ARG A 671 -3.92 -0.74 -32.96
C ARG A 671 -2.89 0.33 -32.61
N ARG A 672 -2.27 0.96 -33.61
CA ARG A 672 -1.35 2.09 -33.40
C ARG A 672 -2.08 3.33 -32.86
N SER A 673 -3.30 3.60 -33.34
CA SER A 673 -4.16 4.67 -32.77
C SER A 673 -4.52 4.39 -31.31
N ASP A 674 -4.76 3.12 -30.94
CA ASP A 674 -4.98 2.73 -29.55
C ASP A 674 -3.74 2.97 -28.68
N ALA A 675 -2.55 2.61 -29.15
CA ALA A 675 -1.31 2.87 -28.44
C ALA A 675 -1.02 4.38 -28.30
N GLN A 676 -1.35 5.19 -29.31
CA GLN A 676 -1.25 6.65 -29.22
C GLN A 676 -2.23 7.22 -28.18
N THR A 677 -3.45 6.69 -28.11
CA THR A 677 -4.45 7.09 -27.12
C THR A 677 -3.99 6.73 -25.72
N GLU A 678 -3.51 5.51 -25.53
CA GLU A 678 -2.94 5.05 -24.27
C GLU A 678 -1.76 5.92 -23.86
N HIS A 679 -0.85 6.22 -24.80
CA HIS A 679 0.28 7.08 -24.53
C HIS A 679 -0.14 8.49 -24.07
N LYS A 680 -1.10 9.12 -24.75
CA LYS A 680 -1.64 10.44 -24.33
C LYS A 680 -2.26 10.38 -22.95
N ARG A 681 -3.04 9.32 -22.66
CA ARG A 681 -3.64 9.09 -21.35
C ARG A 681 -2.56 8.98 -20.26
N MET A 682 -1.52 8.19 -20.52
CA MET A 682 -0.40 8.04 -19.59
C MET A 682 0.33 9.36 -19.37
N LEU A 683 0.49 10.20 -20.40
CA LEU A 683 1.08 11.55 -20.23
C LEU A 683 0.23 12.48 -19.33
N VAL A 684 -1.09 12.36 -19.37
CA VAL A 684 -1.98 13.11 -18.45
C VAL A 684 -1.86 12.57 -17.02
N LEU A 685 -1.76 11.25 -16.85
CA LEU A 685 -1.49 10.66 -15.53
C LEU A 685 -0.12 11.12 -14.98
N LEU A 686 0.89 11.13 -15.83
CA LEU A 686 2.26 11.51 -15.48
C LEU A 686 2.37 12.94 -14.93
N SER A 687 1.51 13.86 -15.37
CA SER A 687 1.52 15.24 -14.87
C SER A 687 0.87 15.39 -13.49
N SER A 688 0.07 14.41 -13.04
CA SER A 688 -0.55 14.42 -11.72
C SER A 688 0.23 13.61 -10.67
N LEU A 689 1.10 12.69 -11.10
CA LEU A 689 1.95 11.90 -10.21
C LEU A 689 3.18 12.69 -9.73
N SER A 690 3.39 12.74 -8.42
CA SER A 690 4.51 13.44 -7.80
C SER A 690 5.89 12.92 -8.24
N GLU A 691 5.95 11.62 -8.50
CA GLU A 691 7.13 10.84 -8.88
C GLU A 691 7.61 11.15 -10.30
N THR A 692 6.77 11.75 -11.12
CA THR A 692 7.05 12.00 -12.55
C THR A 692 6.85 13.45 -12.96
N ALA A 693 6.08 14.26 -12.21
CA ALA A 693 5.74 15.63 -12.56
C ALA A 693 6.95 16.56 -12.76
N HIS A 694 8.09 16.22 -12.15
CA HIS A 694 9.34 16.98 -12.25
C HIS A 694 10.27 16.54 -13.42
N ILE A 695 9.88 15.50 -14.17
CA ILE A 695 10.63 14.94 -15.28
C ILE A 695 10.14 15.56 -16.60
N GLU A 696 10.98 16.41 -17.20
CA GLU A 696 10.67 17.10 -18.45
C GLU A 696 10.73 16.17 -19.67
N ILE A 697 10.01 16.51 -20.75
CA ILE A 697 10.14 15.80 -22.03
C ILE A 697 11.32 16.40 -22.81
N GLY A 698 12.52 15.87 -22.59
CA GLY A 698 13.76 16.18 -23.33
C GLY A 698 15.00 15.54 -22.70
N ARG A 699 16.19 15.90 -23.21
CA ARG A 699 17.48 15.35 -22.72
C ARG A 699 17.74 15.57 -21.23
N THR A 700 17.40 16.73 -20.67
CA THR A 700 17.52 17.01 -19.23
C THR A 700 16.61 16.11 -18.40
N GLY A 701 15.38 15.90 -18.86
CA GLY A 701 14.44 14.99 -18.24
C GLY A 701 14.85 13.53 -18.32
N LEU A 702 15.59 13.12 -19.36
CA LEU A 702 16.13 11.76 -19.44
C LEU A 702 17.07 11.43 -18.27
N LEU A 703 17.93 12.36 -17.87
CA LEU A 703 18.82 12.17 -16.71
C LEU A 703 18.02 12.08 -15.41
N LYS A 704 16.99 12.93 -15.24
CA LYS A 704 16.07 12.85 -14.10
C LYS A 704 15.33 11.51 -14.07
N LEU A 705 14.86 11.04 -15.23
CA LEU A 705 14.20 9.75 -15.40
C LEU A 705 15.11 8.59 -14.99
N GLU A 706 16.35 8.59 -15.47
CA GLU A 706 17.34 7.57 -15.12
C GLU A 706 17.63 7.56 -13.62
N ASN A 707 17.83 8.74 -13.02
CA ASN A 707 18.05 8.88 -11.58
C ASN A 707 16.84 8.38 -10.79
N ALA A 708 15.62 8.70 -11.21
CA ALA A 708 14.39 8.24 -10.58
C ALA A 708 14.24 6.71 -10.67
N ILE A 709 14.57 6.11 -11.81
CA ILE A 709 14.60 4.64 -11.94
C ILE A 709 15.63 4.04 -10.99
N LYS A 710 16.84 4.62 -10.94
CA LYS A 710 17.94 4.15 -10.10
C LYS A 710 17.70 4.35 -8.60
N SER A 711 16.94 5.37 -8.19
CA SER A 711 16.56 5.59 -6.80
C SER A 711 15.44 4.65 -6.36
N ASN A 712 14.42 4.48 -7.21
CA ASN A 712 13.16 3.83 -6.83
C ASN A 712 13.16 2.31 -7.07
N PHE A 713 14.02 1.79 -7.96
CA PHE A 713 14.03 0.38 -8.34
C PHE A 713 15.37 -0.28 -8.11
N ARG A 714 15.37 -1.48 -7.54
CA ARG A 714 16.57 -2.28 -7.29
C ARG A 714 16.64 -3.46 -8.28
N PRO A 715 17.81 -3.75 -8.90
CA PRO A 715 17.98 -4.79 -9.94
C PRO A 715 17.45 -6.18 -9.59
N ASN A 716 17.60 -6.56 -8.32
CA ASN A 716 17.36 -7.93 -7.86
C ASN A 716 15.99 -8.10 -7.18
N ILE A 717 15.21 -7.02 -7.09
CA ILE A 717 13.87 -7.08 -6.52
C ILE A 717 12.88 -6.86 -7.66
N PRO A 718 11.94 -7.77 -7.89
CA PRO A 718 10.83 -7.49 -8.76
C PRO A 718 10.09 -6.24 -8.23
N PRO A 719 9.75 -5.28 -9.09
CA PRO A 719 8.93 -4.14 -8.69
C PRO A 719 7.63 -4.60 -8.03
N THR A 720 7.16 -3.85 -7.03
CA THR A 720 5.80 -4.03 -6.50
C THR A 720 4.76 -3.76 -7.59
N ALA A 721 3.49 -4.10 -7.36
CA ALA A 721 2.42 -3.80 -8.33
C ALA A 721 2.42 -2.31 -8.74
N ASP A 722 2.54 -1.39 -7.78
CA ASP A 722 2.64 0.05 -8.06
C ASP A 722 3.99 0.44 -8.67
N GLY A 723 5.06 -0.25 -8.30
CA GLY A 723 6.37 -0.12 -8.95
C GLY A 723 6.29 -0.42 -10.45
N TRP A 724 5.59 -1.48 -10.86
CA TRP A 724 5.35 -1.78 -12.27
C TRP A 724 4.57 -0.66 -12.96
N LYS A 725 3.53 -0.11 -12.31
CA LYS A 725 2.76 1.04 -12.86
C LYS A 725 3.67 2.24 -13.10
N LEU A 726 4.54 2.54 -12.14
CA LEU A 726 5.50 3.63 -12.25
C LEU A 726 6.54 3.37 -13.34
N LEU A 727 7.05 2.15 -13.50
CA LEU A 727 7.94 1.81 -14.62
C LEU A 727 7.26 1.97 -15.97
N ARG A 728 5.99 1.60 -16.10
CA ARG A 728 5.21 1.81 -17.32
C ARG A 728 5.07 3.32 -17.63
N CYS A 729 4.80 4.12 -16.61
CA CYS A 729 4.77 5.58 -16.70
C CYS A 729 6.11 6.13 -17.21
N TYR A 730 7.23 5.69 -16.61
CA TYR A 730 8.58 6.03 -17.07
C TYR A 730 8.85 5.60 -18.53
N GLY A 731 8.36 4.44 -18.96
CA GLY A 731 8.45 3.99 -20.34
C GLY A 731 7.71 4.90 -21.32
N HIS A 732 6.53 5.41 -20.94
CA HIS A 732 5.82 6.42 -21.75
C HIS A 732 6.52 7.79 -21.74
N LEU A 733 7.16 8.21 -20.65
CA LEU A 733 8.01 9.41 -20.66
C LEU A 733 9.16 9.25 -21.66
N LEU A 734 9.86 8.11 -21.66
CA LEU A 734 10.91 7.84 -22.63
C LEU A 734 10.35 7.85 -24.06
N ALA A 735 9.19 7.23 -24.31
CA ALA A 735 8.53 7.27 -25.62
C ALA A 735 8.24 8.70 -26.10
N ALA A 736 7.79 9.59 -25.19
CA ALA A 736 7.55 11.01 -25.51
C ALA A 736 8.86 11.76 -25.85
N ILE A 737 9.94 11.51 -25.12
CA ILE A 737 11.26 12.07 -25.43
C ILE A 737 11.70 11.62 -26.83
N LEU A 738 11.56 10.32 -27.13
CA LEU A 738 11.93 9.76 -28.43
C LEU A 738 11.08 10.32 -29.57
N ALA A 739 9.77 10.49 -29.37
CA ALA A 739 8.88 11.12 -30.34
C ALA A 739 9.27 12.59 -30.61
N LYS A 740 9.60 13.35 -29.56
CA LYS A 740 9.95 14.77 -29.66
C LYS A 740 11.29 14.97 -30.38
N ASP A 741 12.33 14.30 -29.90
CA ASP A 741 13.73 14.57 -30.25
C ASP A 741 14.18 13.80 -31.51
N PHE A 742 13.64 12.61 -31.73
CA PHE A 742 14.00 11.73 -32.85
C PHE A 742 12.88 11.48 -33.86
N LYS A 743 11.69 12.07 -33.66
CA LYS A 743 10.51 11.86 -34.52
C LYS A 743 10.10 10.38 -34.60
N ALA A 744 10.31 9.65 -33.50
CA ALA A 744 9.90 8.26 -33.37
C ALA A 744 8.38 8.13 -33.54
N VAL A 745 7.92 7.12 -34.30
CA VAL A 745 6.50 6.80 -34.48
C VAL A 745 6.21 5.38 -34.02
N TRP A 746 5.08 5.13 -33.39
CA TRP A 746 4.67 3.77 -32.99
C TRP A 746 4.66 2.82 -34.21
N TYR A 747 5.28 1.65 -34.06
CA TYR A 747 5.51 0.70 -35.14
C TYR A 747 4.78 -0.63 -34.90
N ASN A 748 5.24 -1.43 -33.95
CA ASN A 748 4.55 -2.63 -33.48
C ASN A 748 4.18 -2.47 -32.01
N VAL A 749 2.89 -2.52 -31.71
CA VAL A 749 2.26 -2.33 -30.40
C VAL A 749 1.26 -3.46 -30.11
N ASP A 750 1.49 -4.60 -30.74
CA ASP A 750 0.83 -5.85 -30.42
C ASP A 750 1.53 -6.51 -29.23
N GLY A 751 0.79 -7.30 -28.44
CA GLY A 751 1.32 -7.95 -27.25
C GLY A 751 1.47 -7.03 -26.03
N ASP A 752 2.28 -7.49 -25.08
CA ASP A 752 2.52 -6.81 -23.80
C ASP A 752 3.29 -5.50 -23.98
N ASP A 753 3.05 -4.57 -23.05
CA ASP A 753 3.62 -3.23 -23.02
C ASP A 753 5.15 -3.21 -23.23
N GLY A 754 5.87 -4.17 -22.64
CA GLY A 754 7.34 -4.27 -22.79
C GLY A 754 7.81 -4.58 -24.21
N GLY A 755 6.94 -5.15 -25.05
CA GLY A 755 7.21 -5.47 -26.46
C GLY A 755 6.87 -4.35 -27.44
N TRP A 756 6.33 -3.22 -26.96
CA TRP A 756 5.94 -2.12 -27.84
C TRP A 756 7.17 -1.42 -28.41
N SER A 757 7.12 -1.14 -29.71
CA SER A 757 8.21 -0.56 -30.48
C SER A 757 7.81 0.71 -31.21
N MET A 758 8.80 1.59 -31.38
CA MET A 758 8.72 2.77 -32.23
C MET A 758 9.78 2.69 -33.32
N GLN A 759 9.51 3.29 -34.47
CA GLN A 759 10.43 3.40 -35.59
C GLN A 759 10.91 4.84 -35.75
N MET A 760 12.22 5.01 -35.86
CA MET A 760 12.88 6.27 -36.20
C MET A 760 12.86 6.53 -37.72
N PRO A 761 13.08 7.77 -38.19
CA PRO A 761 13.18 8.08 -39.62
C PRO A 761 14.20 7.21 -40.38
N TRP A 762 15.34 6.89 -39.75
CA TRP A 762 16.38 6.02 -40.30
C TRP A 762 16.13 4.51 -40.07
N LYS A 763 14.88 4.12 -39.81
CA LYS A 763 14.39 2.74 -39.70
C LYS A 763 14.90 1.93 -38.49
N THR A 764 15.68 2.53 -37.58
CA THR A 764 15.97 1.91 -36.27
C THR A 764 14.68 1.71 -35.49
N LEU A 765 14.52 0.52 -34.91
CA LEU A 765 13.41 0.17 -34.03
C LEU A 765 13.87 0.25 -32.57
N VAL A 766 13.08 0.91 -31.74
CA VAL A 766 13.36 1.13 -30.32
C VAL A 766 12.20 0.64 -29.46
N PHE A 767 12.50 0.14 -28.26
CA PHE A 767 11.51 -0.40 -27.31
C PHE A 767 11.52 0.45 -26.03
N PRO A 768 10.78 1.57 -25.97
CA PRO A 768 10.90 2.51 -24.85
C PRO A 768 10.59 1.87 -23.49
N LEU A 769 9.49 1.12 -23.38
CA LEU A 769 9.10 0.47 -22.14
C LEU A 769 10.09 -0.64 -21.76
N GLY A 770 10.46 -1.50 -22.73
CA GLY A 770 11.46 -2.53 -22.52
C GLY A 770 12.83 -1.98 -22.08
N LYS A 771 13.25 -0.82 -22.61
CA LYS A 771 14.51 -0.16 -22.21
C LYS A 771 14.44 0.37 -20.78
N VAL A 772 13.31 0.94 -20.36
CA VAL A 772 13.10 1.37 -18.96
C VAL A 772 13.13 0.16 -18.02
N TYR A 773 12.46 -0.94 -18.38
CA TYR A 773 12.46 -2.16 -17.58
C TYR A 773 13.86 -2.73 -17.43
N LYS A 774 14.63 -2.77 -18.53
CA LYS A 774 16.04 -3.19 -18.51
C LYS A 774 16.90 -2.25 -17.65
N THR A 775 16.65 -0.94 -17.70
CA THR A 775 17.37 0.03 -16.85
C THR A 775 17.10 -0.22 -15.37
N ALA A 776 15.84 -0.50 -15.01
CA ALA A 776 15.46 -0.84 -13.64
C ALA A 776 16.12 -2.15 -13.18
N SER A 777 16.14 -3.18 -14.04
CA SER A 777 16.62 -4.51 -13.69
C SER A 777 18.13 -4.69 -13.79
N THR A 778 18.84 -3.97 -14.67
CA THR A 778 20.28 -4.16 -14.89
C THR A 778 21.11 -2.89 -14.69
N ARG A 779 20.51 -1.78 -14.25
CA ARG A 779 21.16 -0.45 -14.15
C ARG A 779 21.80 -0.01 -15.47
N ASP A 780 21.17 -0.39 -16.58
CA ASP A 780 21.57 0.07 -17.92
C ASP A 780 21.54 1.61 -17.98
N ASP A 781 22.42 2.20 -18.78
CA ASP A 781 22.57 3.66 -18.88
C ASP A 781 21.63 4.20 -19.96
N LEU A 782 20.67 5.06 -19.56
CA LEU A 782 19.72 5.67 -20.49
C LEU A 782 20.36 6.83 -21.24
N GLY A 783 21.24 7.60 -20.57
CA GLY A 783 22.06 8.62 -21.20
C GLY A 783 22.88 8.08 -22.36
N ALA A 784 23.67 7.03 -22.13
CA ALA A 784 24.49 6.38 -23.16
C ALA A 784 23.64 5.85 -24.32
N TYR A 785 22.46 5.29 -24.02
CA TYR A 785 21.50 4.85 -25.03
C TYR A 785 20.98 6.01 -25.89
N TYR A 786 20.66 7.15 -25.28
CA TYR A 786 20.22 8.35 -25.99
C TYR A 786 21.33 8.96 -26.85
N GLU A 787 22.57 9.02 -26.35
CA GLU A 787 23.71 9.50 -27.14
C GLU A 787 23.99 8.61 -28.35
N ALA A 788 23.81 7.29 -28.23
CA ALA A 788 23.93 6.38 -29.36
C ALA A 788 22.87 6.67 -30.44
N LEU A 789 21.62 6.91 -30.04
CA LEU A 789 20.54 7.30 -30.97
C LEU A 789 20.80 8.68 -31.61
N LEU A 790 21.38 9.61 -30.86
CA LEU A 790 21.79 10.92 -31.38
C LEU A 790 22.90 10.78 -32.42
N GLY A 791 23.90 9.92 -32.18
CA GLY A 791 24.93 9.60 -33.16
C GLY A 791 24.39 8.90 -34.42
N GLU A 792 23.35 8.07 -34.31
CA GLU A 792 22.63 7.55 -35.49
C GLU A 792 21.90 8.64 -36.27
N LYS A 793 21.19 9.54 -35.58
CA LYS A 793 20.50 10.67 -36.21
C LYS A 793 21.47 11.58 -36.98
N LEU A 794 22.61 11.91 -36.39
CA LEU A 794 23.64 12.75 -37.01
C LEU A 794 24.31 12.08 -38.23
N ARG A 795 24.33 10.74 -38.30
CA ARG A 795 24.83 10.01 -39.48
C ARG A 795 23.81 9.92 -40.61
N TYR A 796 22.52 10.04 -40.28
CA TYR A 796 21.43 9.99 -41.25
C TYR A 796 21.16 11.35 -41.91
N GLN A 797 21.40 12.44 -41.16
CA GLN A 797 21.41 13.81 -41.66
C GLN A 797 22.66 14.06 -42.49
#